data_AF-A0A3D3SD58-F1
#
_entry.id   AF-A0A3D3SD58-F1
#
_cell.length_a   1.000
_cell.length_b   1.000
_cell.length_c   1.000
_cell.angle_alpha   90.00
_cell.angle_beta   90.00
_cell.angle_gamma   90.00
#
_symmetry.space_group_name_H-M   'P 1'
#
loop_
_entity.id
_entity.type
_entity.pdbx_description
1 polymer ?
#
loop_
_entity_poly.entity_id
_entity_poly.type
_entity_poly.pdbx_seq_one_letter_code
_entity_poly.pdbx_strand_id
1 'polypeptide(L)'
;MILDASSLIPALSFIVYIVFIIFGIYSRKEKVDASFLQYMFFMALWSFGSFMMHADTGLFTPLFWNRIMLLGLFGGPISFLQTMIYLSGTEKRRYQVFLYIGYLMYFYLIYLNLSGKVVTDAGFDASGFYYSLGSGAMLAYSLSYFFLGVSILLLTRQLTKSDNKFKKKTLRLLIIGAVIIVAGVAGNLYKPIGKYPIDLLATTINAGIIFFAVYKYRLIHYSSAVLNILLTFFVSILTSALFLFFFLPVFHLNSSIPFPRLLLLALVLGLITSVILSPLRTTTLSFLERVYGGKTFTYYQGLRTFSASLTSIVDMETLGNLTIEKIMSTFGLEWALMLVNDFNDRNYKLNVAKQLPFNGQIIEGQDQSICVKRGSDFVRAFTMHQGGAKSETQYLYKPQTMIDIDLERGDVAETLKASLVLPLKFKERLNGFVILGPQLDKDYYNQFDLEMLQLLSVQCSVALENAITFERLKQQQKRLQNINNQLEISRNKLEAFFDGITTPIAIQDINYNIIEVNFAARRYFEKSAEELIGSKCYKAFFNRDRPCLECLAQDCLHTRLPFSAERQDVKGLLTFQLNFYPIPVPKTTLPIFLEFFQDVTKQKTLQDELIQSEKLAGIGTLVSGIAHEINNPLGAILGTADIMLPETAEGTRLQEYTQDIIRYAQNAAEVIRDLMLYSRKTKSQPDMVNVVAVLENSLKLAMRGIDFGSVTVRKNYDQTNEVQANATELQQVFLNLIVNAVQAMNSDGTLTLEARQVGGDVIVIVQDTGIGIKKQDLDKVFNPFFTTKDPGAGTGLGLSIAHHIISKIGGRIIIDSEETQGAKFQIALPAANMDHNKIRFIHAKETRQLEDSFYLQRKILVGEKGYLEETIHRSEDESAFHLLAYKGMQPVGTTTLHLSEIEGEIPIQSNYDISAFLDGSSYAEIDRLAIIREERGSIVPFSLMVLSYLYIRGKGVDTIFLDVFSDESKLIRMYEKLGFRVIGTYNRPLSCTVMMLNHESSYIDTVSKMEHFVQSFFSRLIPKLEFEGEDREYIFKTMDEINKKTAMVSENAAKGNLSR
;
A
#
# COMPACT_ATOMS: atom_id res chain seq x y z
N MET A 1 -75.77 13.23 62.87
CA MET A 1 -74.81 12.29 62.25
C MET A 1 -74.72 11.06 63.12
N ILE A 2 -75.31 9.94 62.69
CA ILE A 2 -75.20 8.66 63.39
C ILE A 2 -73.92 7.99 62.87
N LEU A 3 -72.85 8.03 63.68
CA LEU A 3 -71.61 7.32 63.40
C LEU A 3 -71.76 5.88 63.86
N ASP A 4 -72.14 5.00 62.95
CA ASP A 4 -72.19 3.55 63.16
C ASP A 4 -71.36 2.84 62.08
N ALA A 5 -71.32 1.50 62.10
CA ALA A 5 -70.58 0.73 61.11
C ALA A 5 -71.05 1.00 59.66
N SER A 6 -72.33 1.39 59.48
CA SER A 6 -72.94 1.63 58.17
C SER A 6 -72.48 2.93 57.52
N SER A 7 -72.02 3.92 58.31
CA SER A 7 -71.42 5.16 57.81
C SER A 7 -69.88 5.16 57.86
N LEU A 8 -69.27 4.52 58.87
CA LEU A 8 -67.80 4.53 59.03
C LEU A 8 -67.07 3.73 57.94
N ILE A 9 -67.55 2.54 57.62
CA ILE A 9 -66.91 1.65 56.63
C ILE A 9 -66.89 2.32 55.24
N PRO A 10 -68.02 2.88 54.72
CA PRO A 10 -67.99 3.61 53.45
C PRO A 10 -67.11 4.85 53.43
N ALA A 11 -66.95 5.56 54.55
CA ALA A 11 -66.04 6.69 54.63
C ALA A 11 -64.56 6.25 54.49
N LEU A 12 -64.17 5.19 55.21
CA LEU A 12 -62.80 4.65 55.15
C LEU A 12 -62.48 4.07 53.76
N SER A 13 -63.41 3.30 53.19
CA SER A 13 -63.30 2.76 51.84
C SER A 13 -63.12 3.87 50.80
N PHE A 14 -63.87 4.97 50.90
CA PHE A 14 -63.73 6.13 50.02
C PHE A 14 -62.32 6.74 50.08
N ILE A 15 -61.76 6.94 51.27
CA ILE A 15 -60.39 7.46 51.45
C ILE A 15 -59.38 6.55 50.75
N VAL A 16 -59.49 5.24 50.93
CA VAL A 16 -58.59 4.26 50.28
C VAL A 16 -58.67 4.37 48.75
N TYR A 17 -59.87 4.47 48.18
CA TYR A 17 -60.02 4.61 46.73
C TYR A 17 -59.44 5.92 46.18
N ILE A 18 -59.64 7.05 46.89
CA ILE A 18 -59.07 8.35 46.49
C ILE A 18 -57.54 8.30 46.49
N VAL A 19 -56.93 7.64 47.48
CA VAL A 19 -55.46 7.43 47.52
C VAL A 19 -54.97 6.67 46.29
N PHE A 20 -55.66 5.60 45.91
CA PHE A 20 -55.33 4.82 44.71
C PHE A 20 -55.53 5.62 43.42
N ILE A 21 -56.53 6.51 43.36
CA ILE A 21 -56.75 7.42 42.22
C ILE A 21 -55.63 8.47 42.13
N ILE A 22 -55.29 9.14 43.23
CA ILE A 22 -54.21 10.15 43.26
C ILE A 22 -52.89 9.50 42.84
N PHE A 23 -52.60 8.30 43.37
CA PHE A 23 -51.45 7.50 42.94
C PHE A 23 -51.47 7.25 41.43
N GLY A 24 -52.58 6.76 40.89
CA GLY A 24 -52.66 6.47 39.45
C GLY A 24 -52.54 7.72 38.57
N ILE A 25 -53.00 8.88 39.02
CA ILE A 25 -52.87 10.16 38.30
C ILE A 25 -51.43 10.70 38.34
N TYR A 26 -50.80 10.73 39.51
CA TYR A 26 -49.42 11.24 39.68
C TYR A 26 -48.42 10.51 38.79
N SER A 27 -48.76 9.28 38.45
CA SER A 27 -47.90 8.34 37.75
C SER A 27 -48.31 8.14 36.29
N ARG A 28 -49.10 9.07 35.73
CA ARG A 28 -49.48 9.09 34.31
C ARG A 28 -48.29 9.10 33.36
N LYS A 29 -47.12 9.59 33.78
CA LYS A 29 -45.86 9.52 32.99
C LYS A 29 -45.36 8.08 32.80
N GLU A 30 -45.78 7.16 33.68
CA GLU A 30 -45.34 5.75 33.73
C GLU A 30 -46.42 4.78 33.22
N LYS A 31 -47.41 5.28 32.47
CA LYS A 31 -48.53 4.54 31.84
C LYS A 31 -49.41 3.77 32.84
N VAL A 32 -49.86 4.39 33.93
CA VAL A 32 -50.93 3.79 34.75
C VAL A 32 -52.21 3.62 33.93
N ASP A 33 -52.80 2.44 34.03
CA ASP A 33 -53.93 2.03 33.21
C ASP A 33 -55.19 2.83 33.52
N ALA A 34 -55.74 3.47 32.49
CA ALA A 34 -56.98 4.23 32.59
C ALA A 34 -58.16 3.38 33.10
N SER A 35 -58.18 2.08 32.78
CA SER A 35 -59.21 1.15 33.25
C SER A 35 -59.17 0.96 34.77
N PHE A 36 -57.98 0.88 35.38
CA PHE A 36 -57.85 0.77 36.83
C PHE A 36 -58.35 2.03 37.54
N LEU A 37 -57.96 3.21 37.04
CA LEU A 37 -58.45 4.50 37.53
C LEU A 37 -59.97 4.62 37.42
N GLN A 38 -60.55 4.14 36.32
CA GLN A 38 -61.98 4.12 36.10
C GLN A 38 -62.71 3.19 37.08
N TYR A 39 -62.16 2.00 37.36
CA TYR A 39 -62.72 1.11 38.39
C TYR A 39 -62.66 1.75 39.78
N MET A 40 -61.51 2.32 40.17
CA MET A 40 -61.37 3.02 41.45
C MET A 40 -62.35 4.19 41.58
N PHE A 41 -62.60 4.93 40.50
CA PHE A 41 -63.57 6.02 40.47
C PHE A 41 -65.01 5.56 40.75
N PHE A 42 -65.47 4.47 40.10
CA PHE A 42 -66.81 3.94 40.37
C PHE A 42 -66.94 3.39 41.79
N MET A 43 -65.90 2.74 42.32
CA MET A 43 -65.88 2.28 43.71
C MET A 43 -65.90 3.45 44.70
N ALA A 44 -65.18 4.54 44.42
CA ALA A 44 -65.23 5.76 45.21
C ALA A 44 -66.63 6.40 45.19
N LEU A 45 -67.28 6.46 44.03
CA LEU A 45 -68.64 7.00 43.90
C LEU A 45 -69.67 6.16 44.67
N TRP A 46 -69.54 4.84 44.61
CA TRP A 46 -70.36 3.92 45.40
C TRP A 46 -70.17 4.15 46.90
N SER A 47 -68.91 4.17 47.36
CA SER A 47 -68.55 4.34 48.77
C SER A 47 -68.99 5.69 49.32
N PHE A 48 -68.77 6.78 48.57
CA PHE A 48 -69.15 8.13 48.95
C PHE A 48 -70.66 8.32 48.98
N GLY A 49 -71.36 7.85 47.93
CA GLY A 49 -72.82 7.90 47.89
C GLY A 49 -73.45 7.16 49.06
N SER A 50 -72.91 5.99 49.43
CA SER A 50 -73.38 5.27 50.60
C SER A 50 -73.08 5.98 51.93
N PHE A 51 -71.87 6.53 52.10
CA PHE A 51 -71.52 7.30 53.29
C PHE A 51 -72.51 8.46 53.49
N MET A 52 -72.73 9.27 52.45
CA MET A 52 -73.60 10.44 52.52
C MET A 52 -75.07 10.07 52.75
N MET A 53 -75.50 8.92 52.24
CA MET A 53 -76.84 8.38 52.47
C MET A 53 -77.06 7.98 53.93
N HIS A 54 -76.09 7.31 54.56
CA HIS A 54 -76.21 6.84 55.95
C HIS A 54 -75.84 7.90 57.01
N ALA A 55 -75.01 8.89 56.65
CA ALA A 55 -74.59 9.95 57.57
C ALA A 55 -75.71 10.96 57.89
N ASP A 56 -76.75 11.03 57.04
CA ASP A 56 -77.91 11.91 57.13
C ASP A 56 -77.55 13.35 57.54
N THR A 57 -76.76 13.99 56.69
CA THR A 57 -76.16 15.32 56.95
C THR A 57 -77.14 16.48 56.72
N GLY A 58 -78.36 16.21 56.23
CA GLY A 58 -79.37 17.22 55.89
C GLY A 58 -79.11 18.00 54.60
N LEU A 59 -78.02 17.75 53.88
CA LEU A 59 -77.67 18.47 52.64
C LEU A 59 -78.58 18.10 51.45
N PHE A 60 -78.89 16.81 51.29
CA PHE A 60 -79.79 16.27 50.26
C PHE A 60 -80.52 15.04 50.81
N THR A 61 -81.62 14.64 50.17
CA THR A 61 -82.41 13.48 50.61
C THR A 61 -81.62 12.17 50.49
N PRO A 62 -81.86 11.17 51.38
CA PRO A 62 -81.24 9.85 51.27
C PRO A 62 -81.49 9.20 49.89
N LEU A 63 -82.66 9.43 49.29
CA LEU A 63 -82.97 8.98 47.93
C LEU A 63 -82.05 9.58 46.86
N PHE A 64 -81.65 10.85 46.99
CA PHE A 64 -80.68 11.47 46.08
C PHE A 64 -79.30 10.79 46.19
N TRP A 65 -78.81 10.59 47.41
CA TRP A 65 -77.52 9.92 47.64
C TRP A 65 -77.54 8.44 47.23
N ASN A 66 -78.67 7.75 47.39
CA ASN A 66 -78.88 6.40 46.86
C ASN A 66 -78.72 6.38 45.33
N ARG A 67 -79.26 7.37 44.61
CA ARG A 67 -79.10 7.44 43.15
C ARG A 67 -77.63 7.60 42.77
N ILE A 68 -76.86 8.42 43.49
CA ILE A 68 -75.42 8.58 43.28
C ILE A 68 -74.66 7.28 43.58
N MET A 69 -74.99 6.63 44.69
CA MET A 69 -74.44 5.33 45.09
C MET A 69 -74.62 4.28 43.99
N LEU A 70 -75.82 4.20 43.40
CA LEU A 70 -76.16 3.25 42.33
C LEU A 70 -75.42 3.51 41.02
N LEU A 71 -75.03 4.76 40.72
CA LEU A 71 -74.15 5.05 39.57
C LEU A 71 -72.80 4.35 39.72
N GLY A 72 -72.24 4.36 40.93
CA GLY A 72 -71.01 3.65 41.27
C GLY A 72 -71.19 2.13 41.24
N LEU A 73 -72.23 1.62 41.91
CA LEU A 73 -72.52 0.19 42.00
C LEU A 73 -72.70 -0.48 40.62
N PHE A 74 -73.44 0.15 39.71
CA PHE A 74 -73.65 -0.40 38.36
C PHE A 74 -72.42 -0.24 37.45
N GLY A 75 -71.60 0.78 37.67
CA GLY A 75 -70.35 0.98 36.91
C GLY A 75 -69.23 0.04 37.34
N GLY A 76 -69.26 -0.41 38.60
CA GLY A 76 -68.26 -1.27 39.21
C GLY A 76 -67.97 -2.56 38.44
N PRO A 77 -68.95 -3.44 38.17
CA PRO A 77 -68.69 -4.71 37.48
C PRO A 77 -68.20 -4.57 36.04
N ILE A 78 -68.64 -3.54 35.31
CA ILE A 78 -68.23 -3.31 33.92
C ILE A 78 -66.80 -2.76 33.86
N SER A 79 -66.48 -1.80 34.72
CA SER A 79 -65.10 -1.29 34.85
C SER A 79 -64.14 -2.33 35.45
N PHE A 80 -64.63 -3.21 36.33
CA PHE A 80 -63.89 -4.38 36.81
C PHE A 80 -63.59 -5.33 35.64
N LEU A 81 -64.57 -5.67 34.82
CA LEU A 81 -64.37 -6.49 33.62
C LEU A 81 -63.34 -5.89 32.66
N GLN A 82 -63.42 -4.58 32.39
CA GLN A 82 -62.46 -3.86 31.57
C GLN A 82 -61.06 -3.93 32.17
N THR A 83 -60.94 -3.70 33.48
CA THR A 83 -59.69 -3.81 34.22
C THR A 83 -59.13 -5.24 34.16
N MET A 84 -59.97 -6.27 34.21
CA MET A 84 -59.54 -7.67 34.12
C MET A 84 -59.11 -8.07 32.69
N ILE A 85 -59.85 -7.65 31.66
CA ILE A 85 -59.46 -7.87 30.25
C ILE A 85 -58.11 -7.21 29.99
N TYR A 86 -57.96 -5.98 30.46
CA TYR A 86 -56.72 -5.25 30.36
C TYR A 86 -55.59 -5.95 31.14
N LEU A 87 -55.78 -6.28 32.43
CA LEU A 87 -54.78 -6.95 33.29
C LEU A 87 -54.38 -8.36 32.81
N SER A 88 -55.29 -9.07 32.16
CA SER A 88 -54.98 -10.37 31.56
C SER A 88 -54.17 -10.26 30.24
N GLY A 89 -53.99 -9.06 29.70
CA GLY A 89 -53.25 -8.80 28.46
C GLY A 89 -53.90 -9.46 27.24
N THR A 90 -55.23 -9.63 27.24
CA THR A 90 -55.95 -10.28 26.13
C THR A 90 -56.83 -9.33 25.36
N GLU A 91 -56.20 -8.52 24.50
CA GLU A 91 -56.87 -7.59 23.59
C GLU A 91 -57.40 -8.28 22.33
N LYS A 92 -58.32 -9.24 22.50
CA LYS A 92 -59.04 -9.80 21.35
C LYS A 92 -60.23 -8.91 21.01
N ARG A 93 -60.43 -8.63 19.71
CA ARG A 93 -61.55 -7.83 19.18
C ARG A 93 -62.92 -8.22 19.76
N ARG A 94 -63.14 -9.52 20.01
CA ARG A 94 -64.38 -10.04 20.64
C ARG A 94 -64.65 -9.51 22.05
N TYR A 95 -63.62 -9.27 22.86
CA TYR A 95 -63.77 -8.79 24.24
C TYR A 95 -64.02 -7.28 24.26
N GLN A 96 -63.45 -6.53 23.30
CA GLN A 96 -63.74 -5.11 23.12
C GLN A 96 -65.20 -4.88 22.71
N VAL A 97 -65.74 -5.69 21.79
CA VAL A 97 -67.17 -5.65 21.42
C VAL A 97 -68.06 -5.90 22.64
N PHE A 98 -67.71 -6.90 23.46
CA PHE A 98 -68.45 -7.21 24.68
C PHE A 98 -68.42 -6.07 25.72
N LEU A 99 -67.29 -5.36 25.84
CA LEU A 99 -67.18 -4.17 26.68
C LEU A 99 -68.04 -3.00 26.18
N TYR A 100 -68.10 -2.75 24.87
CA TYR A 100 -68.98 -1.72 24.31
C TYR A 100 -70.45 -1.99 24.58
N ILE A 101 -70.88 -3.26 24.45
CA ILE A 101 -72.21 -3.70 24.83
C ILE A 101 -72.45 -3.43 26.33
N GLY A 102 -71.46 -3.74 27.18
CA GLY A 102 -71.50 -3.43 28.61
C GLY A 102 -71.72 -1.96 28.92
N TYR A 103 -70.98 -1.05 28.29
CA TYR A 103 -71.17 0.39 28.50
C TYR A 103 -72.53 0.89 27.99
N LEU A 104 -73.02 0.39 26.86
CA LEU A 104 -74.37 0.71 26.38
C LEU A 104 -75.44 0.27 27.39
N MET A 105 -75.26 -0.92 27.98
CA MET A 105 -76.13 -1.43 29.05
C MET A 105 -76.00 -0.59 30.33
N TYR A 106 -74.81 -0.10 30.68
CA TYR A 106 -74.62 0.82 31.81
C TYR A 106 -75.43 2.11 31.66
N PHE A 107 -75.43 2.74 30.47
CA PHE A 107 -76.26 3.92 30.22
C PHE A 107 -77.76 3.62 30.40
N TYR A 108 -78.20 2.43 29.99
CA TYR A 108 -79.58 1.99 30.24
C TYR A 108 -79.86 1.81 31.75
N LEU A 109 -78.93 1.25 32.53
CA LEU A 109 -79.05 1.15 33.99
C LEU A 109 -79.09 2.53 34.67
N ILE A 110 -78.31 3.50 34.19
CA ILE A 110 -78.38 4.89 34.66
C ILE A 110 -79.76 5.47 34.39
N TYR A 111 -80.31 5.27 33.19
CA TYR A 111 -81.65 5.74 32.85
C TYR A 111 -82.72 5.14 33.77
N LEU A 112 -82.66 3.83 34.06
CA LEU A 112 -83.56 3.18 35.01
C LEU A 112 -83.41 3.72 36.44
N ASN A 113 -82.19 4.00 36.87
CA ASN A 113 -81.91 4.57 38.20
C ASN A 113 -82.45 6.00 38.33
N LEU A 114 -82.15 6.88 37.38
CA LEU A 114 -82.57 8.29 37.41
C LEU A 114 -84.08 8.45 37.21
N SER A 115 -84.72 7.56 36.45
CA SER A 115 -86.19 7.52 36.30
C SER A 115 -86.94 6.97 37.52
N GLY A 116 -86.23 6.60 38.60
CA GLY A 116 -86.84 6.08 39.82
C GLY A 116 -87.39 4.66 39.72
N LYS A 117 -87.09 3.93 38.62
CA LYS A 117 -87.56 2.56 38.41
C LYS A 117 -86.76 1.50 39.16
N VAL A 118 -85.55 1.84 39.65
CA VAL A 118 -84.69 0.93 40.44
C VAL A 118 -84.99 1.05 41.94
N VAL A 119 -84.95 2.25 42.50
CA VAL A 119 -85.34 2.53 43.89
C VAL A 119 -86.37 3.65 43.87
N THR A 120 -87.55 3.36 44.42
CA THR A 120 -88.70 4.27 44.41
C THR A 120 -88.68 5.24 45.59
N ASP A 121 -88.25 4.78 46.77
CA ASP A 121 -88.14 5.57 47.99
C ASP A 121 -86.97 5.08 48.87
N ALA A 122 -86.38 5.99 49.65
CA ALA A 122 -85.31 5.68 50.61
C ALA A 122 -85.27 6.75 51.72
N GLY A 123 -85.18 6.29 52.98
CA GLY A 123 -85.24 7.16 54.15
C GLY A 123 -84.90 6.44 55.46
N PHE A 124 -85.17 7.10 56.58
CA PHE A 124 -84.99 6.54 57.92
C PHE A 124 -86.35 6.45 58.63
N ASP A 125 -86.65 5.27 59.19
CA ASP A 125 -87.82 5.05 60.05
C ASP A 125 -87.39 4.62 61.47
N ALA A 126 -88.35 4.34 62.36
CA ALA A 126 -88.09 3.92 63.74
C ALA A 126 -87.30 2.60 63.87
N SER A 127 -87.17 1.82 62.79
CA SER A 127 -86.44 0.55 62.71
C SER A 127 -85.07 0.66 62.03
N GLY A 128 -84.74 1.84 61.47
CA GLY A 128 -83.46 2.18 60.86
C GLY A 128 -83.60 2.69 59.41
N PHE A 129 -82.52 2.58 58.65
CA PHE A 129 -82.52 2.94 57.23
C PHE A 129 -83.35 1.94 56.40
N TYR A 130 -84.24 2.45 55.53
CA TYR A 130 -85.04 1.65 54.61
C TYR A 130 -84.90 2.14 53.16
N TYR A 131 -85.13 1.25 52.21
CA TYR A 131 -85.29 1.57 50.80
C TYR A 131 -86.30 0.62 50.15
N SER A 132 -87.08 1.11 49.18
CA SER A 132 -88.07 0.32 48.44
C SER A 132 -87.61 0.10 46.99
N LEU A 133 -87.62 -1.16 46.57
CA LEU A 133 -87.24 -1.56 45.21
C LEU A 133 -88.37 -1.29 44.22
N GLY A 134 -88.05 -0.68 43.09
CA GLY A 134 -88.98 -0.48 41.96
C GLY A 134 -89.02 -1.68 41.02
N SER A 135 -89.93 -1.64 40.03
CA SER A 135 -90.12 -2.73 39.05
C SER A 135 -88.89 -3.02 38.18
N GLY A 136 -87.97 -2.07 38.04
CA GLY A 136 -86.71 -2.23 37.31
C GLY A 136 -85.54 -2.74 38.15
N ALA A 137 -85.71 -2.89 39.47
CA ALA A 137 -84.63 -3.28 40.39
C ALA A 137 -84.05 -4.66 40.06
N MET A 138 -84.91 -5.66 39.89
CA MET A 138 -84.49 -7.04 39.65
C MET A 138 -83.62 -7.13 38.39
N LEU A 139 -84.06 -6.49 37.30
CA LEU A 139 -83.30 -6.43 36.05
C LEU A 139 -81.95 -5.73 36.25
N ALA A 140 -81.92 -4.61 36.98
CA ALA A 140 -80.69 -3.85 37.17
C ALA A 140 -79.62 -4.62 37.95
N TYR A 141 -79.99 -5.28 39.05
CA TYR A 141 -79.06 -6.10 39.83
C TYR A 141 -78.63 -7.36 39.08
N SER A 142 -79.54 -8.07 38.40
CA SER A 142 -79.19 -9.25 37.60
C SER A 142 -78.16 -8.94 36.51
N LEU A 143 -78.28 -7.79 35.85
CA LEU A 143 -77.35 -7.35 34.82
C LEU A 143 -75.96 -7.05 35.38
N SER A 144 -75.92 -6.40 36.53
CA SER A 144 -74.69 -6.08 37.26
C SER A 144 -73.92 -7.36 37.66
N TYR A 145 -74.63 -8.35 38.22
CA TYR A 145 -74.05 -9.65 38.58
C TYR A 145 -73.64 -10.48 37.36
N PHE A 146 -74.32 -10.35 36.22
CA PHE A 146 -73.94 -11.02 34.98
C PHE A 146 -72.52 -10.59 34.53
N PHE A 147 -72.21 -9.29 34.52
CA PHE A 147 -70.87 -8.81 34.15
C PHE A 147 -69.78 -9.25 35.14
N LEU A 148 -70.10 -9.33 36.44
CA LEU A 148 -69.19 -9.88 37.43
C LEU A 148 -68.90 -11.37 37.17
N GLY A 149 -69.94 -12.17 36.88
CA GLY A 149 -69.79 -13.59 36.53
C GLY A 149 -68.97 -13.82 35.27
N VAL A 150 -69.17 -13.00 34.23
CA VAL A 150 -68.36 -13.02 33.00
C VAL A 150 -66.89 -12.70 33.30
N SER A 151 -66.63 -11.72 34.17
CA SER A 151 -65.26 -11.37 34.59
C SER A 151 -64.54 -12.57 35.23
N ILE A 152 -65.22 -13.27 36.14
CA ILE A 152 -64.67 -14.46 36.82
C ILE A 152 -64.42 -15.59 35.80
N LEU A 153 -65.37 -15.87 34.90
CA LEU A 153 -65.21 -16.90 33.87
C LEU A 153 -64.01 -16.64 32.96
N LEU A 154 -63.79 -15.37 32.58
CA LEU A 154 -62.63 -14.98 31.77
C LEU A 154 -61.32 -15.18 32.52
N LEU A 155 -61.24 -14.75 33.78
CA LEU A 155 -60.05 -14.94 34.61
C LEU A 155 -59.71 -16.43 34.76
N THR A 156 -60.70 -17.27 35.06
CA THR A 156 -60.49 -18.71 35.22
C THR A 156 -60.04 -19.38 33.91
N ARG A 157 -60.62 -18.98 32.76
CA ARG A 157 -60.17 -19.46 31.44
C ARG A 157 -58.76 -19.01 31.07
N GLN A 158 -58.35 -17.81 31.48
CA GLN A 158 -56.98 -17.34 31.25
C GLN A 158 -55.98 -18.03 32.17
N LEU A 159 -56.38 -18.33 33.40
CA LEU A 159 -55.53 -19.05 34.35
C LEU A 159 -55.18 -20.46 33.85
N THR A 160 -56.12 -21.17 33.24
CA THR A 160 -55.89 -22.52 32.69
C THR A 160 -55.07 -22.52 31.40
N LYS A 161 -55.15 -21.45 30.59
CA LYS A 161 -54.42 -21.33 29.32
C LYS A 161 -53.02 -20.75 29.41
N SER A 162 -52.68 -20.07 30.50
CA SER A 162 -51.40 -19.38 30.64
C SER A 162 -50.30 -20.33 31.06
N ASP A 163 -49.25 -20.53 30.27
CA ASP A 163 -48.08 -21.35 30.67
C ASP A 163 -47.09 -20.59 31.55
N ASN A 164 -47.12 -19.26 31.46
CA ASN A 164 -46.29 -18.37 32.25
C ASN A 164 -46.64 -18.45 33.76
N LYS A 165 -45.64 -18.78 34.60
CA LYS A 165 -45.76 -18.94 36.06
C LYS A 165 -46.15 -17.64 36.77
N PHE A 166 -45.62 -16.48 36.35
CA PHE A 166 -45.92 -15.18 36.95
C PHE A 166 -47.33 -14.70 36.61
N LYS A 167 -47.73 -14.86 35.34
CA LYS A 167 -49.09 -14.56 34.90
C LYS A 167 -50.12 -15.44 35.60
N LYS A 168 -49.81 -16.74 35.80
CA LYS A 168 -50.64 -17.64 36.64
C LYS A 168 -50.78 -17.14 38.08
N LYS A 169 -49.69 -16.67 38.71
CA LYS A 169 -49.72 -16.14 40.09
C LYS A 169 -50.57 -14.88 40.20
N THR A 170 -50.45 -13.97 39.23
CA THR A 170 -51.24 -12.73 39.15
C THR A 170 -52.73 -13.03 38.95
N LEU A 171 -53.06 -13.92 38.02
CA LEU A 171 -54.45 -14.32 37.74
C LEU A 171 -55.10 -15.02 38.94
N ARG A 172 -54.37 -15.85 39.70
CA ARG A 172 -54.86 -16.44 40.95
C ARG A 172 -55.22 -15.38 41.99
N LEU A 173 -54.36 -14.38 42.19
CA LEU A 173 -54.61 -13.26 43.09
C LEU A 173 -55.89 -12.50 42.72
N LEU A 174 -56.08 -12.20 41.43
CA LEU A 174 -57.29 -11.51 40.95
C LEU A 174 -58.57 -12.36 41.12
N ILE A 175 -58.49 -13.68 40.93
CA ILE A 175 -59.62 -14.59 41.18
C ILE A 175 -59.97 -14.62 42.67
N ILE A 176 -58.98 -14.67 43.57
CA ILE A 176 -59.21 -14.58 45.01
C ILE A 176 -59.96 -13.30 45.35
N GLY A 177 -59.54 -12.15 44.80
CA GLY A 177 -60.23 -10.88 44.97
C GLY A 177 -61.69 -10.89 44.49
N ALA A 178 -61.95 -11.46 43.31
CA ALA A 178 -63.30 -11.60 42.79
C ALA A 178 -64.20 -12.51 43.65
N VAL A 179 -63.64 -13.60 44.18
CA VAL A 179 -64.34 -14.51 45.12
C VAL A 179 -64.69 -13.77 46.42
N ILE A 180 -63.79 -12.93 46.94
CA ILE A 180 -64.06 -12.09 48.12
C ILE A 180 -65.26 -11.17 47.87
N ILE A 181 -65.37 -10.54 46.69
CA ILE A 181 -66.54 -9.72 46.35
C ILE A 181 -67.83 -10.55 46.39
N VAL A 182 -67.84 -11.72 45.74
CA VAL A 182 -69.02 -12.60 45.71
C VAL A 182 -69.42 -13.03 47.13
N ALA A 183 -68.45 -13.38 47.97
CA ALA A 183 -68.69 -13.74 49.37
C ALA A 183 -69.24 -12.55 50.18
N GLY A 184 -68.72 -11.33 49.97
CA GLY A 184 -69.22 -10.12 50.64
C GLY A 184 -70.67 -9.79 50.26
N VAL A 185 -71.00 -9.90 48.97
CA VAL A 185 -72.39 -9.73 48.48
C VAL A 185 -73.31 -10.81 49.08
N ALA A 186 -72.87 -12.07 49.11
CA ALA A 186 -73.65 -13.15 49.73
C ALA A 186 -73.86 -12.94 51.23
N GLY A 187 -72.85 -12.38 51.92
CA GLY A 187 -72.93 -12.01 53.35
C GLY A 187 -74.05 -11.01 53.65
N ASN A 188 -74.25 -10.00 52.80
CA ASN A 188 -75.35 -9.04 52.93
C ASN A 188 -76.75 -9.66 52.73
N LEU A 189 -76.84 -10.81 52.04
CA LEU A 189 -78.11 -11.52 51.83
C LEU A 189 -78.45 -12.49 52.98
N TYR A 190 -77.46 -12.85 53.82
CA TYR A 190 -77.64 -13.79 54.92
C TYR A 190 -77.92 -13.06 56.24
N LYS A 191 -79.21 -13.05 56.62
CA LYS A 191 -79.78 -12.34 57.79
C LYS A 191 -78.95 -12.43 59.10
N PRO A 192 -78.34 -13.58 59.48
CA PRO A 192 -77.54 -13.70 60.70
C PRO A 192 -76.15 -13.03 60.67
N ILE A 193 -75.54 -12.89 59.48
CA ILE A 193 -74.13 -12.46 59.34
C ILE A 193 -74.01 -10.96 59.03
N GLY A 194 -75.01 -10.31 58.41
CA GLY A 194 -74.92 -8.87 58.31
C GLY A 194 -76.08 -8.16 57.64
N LYS A 195 -76.50 -7.08 58.30
CA LYS A 195 -76.94 -5.86 57.62
C LYS A 195 -75.72 -5.23 56.92
N TYR A 196 -75.99 -4.43 55.89
CA TYR A 196 -75.06 -3.49 55.24
C TYR A 196 -74.01 -2.90 56.23
N PRO A 197 -72.68 -2.80 55.92
CA PRO A 197 -72.02 -2.75 54.60
C PRO A 197 -70.86 -3.78 54.37
N ILE A 198 -71.11 -5.10 54.43
CA ILE A 198 -70.03 -6.13 54.29
C ILE A 198 -69.45 -6.18 52.87
N ASP A 199 -70.29 -6.01 51.85
CA ASP A 199 -69.91 -5.93 50.44
C ASP A 199 -68.91 -4.81 50.13
N LEU A 200 -69.04 -3.67 50.79
CA LEU A 200 -68.14 -2.53 50.61
C LEU A 200 -66.75 -2.81 51.19
N LEU A 201 -66.68 -3.51 52.32
CA LEU A 201 -65.43 -3.98 52.89
C LEU A 201 -64.75 -5.01 51.98
N ALA A 202 -65.51 -5.98 51.47
CA ALA A 202 -65.03 -7.00 50.53
C ALA A 202 -64.46 -6.39 49.24
N THR A 203 -65.14 -5.39 48.69
CA THR A 203 -64.69 -4.70 47.48
C THR A 203 -63.49 -3.78 47.73
N THR A 204 -63.33 -3.25 48.95
CA THR A 204 -62.12 -2.51 49.36
C THR A 204 -60.90 -3.43 49.45
N ILE A 205 -61.06 -4.63 50.02
CA ILE A 205 -60.01 -5.65 50.03
C ILE A 205 -59.63 -6.04 48.59
N ASN A 206 -60.63 -6.27 47.73
CA ASN A 206 -60.38 -6.57 46.32
C ASN A 206 -59.62 -5.43 45.61
N ALA A 207 -59.98 -4.18 45.84
CA ALA A 207 -59.25 -3.04 45.29
C ALA A 207 -57.79 -3.01 45.74
N GLY A 208 -57.50 -3.34 47.00
CA GLY A 208 -56.13 -3.49 47.50
C GLY A 208 -55.37 -4.63 46.79
N ILE A 209 -56.04 -5.77 46.54
CA ILE A 209 -55.46 -6.89 45.78
C ILE A 209 -55.16 -6.49 44.33
N ILE A 210 -56.08 -5.80 43.66
CA ILE A 210 -55.86 -5.29 42.30
C ILE A 210 -54.72 -4.28 42.30
N PHE A 211 -54.72 -3.32 43.24
CA PHE A 211 -53.64 -2.35 43.38
C PHE A 211 -52.28 -3.03 43.54
N PHE A 212 -52.19 -4.03 44.42
CA PHE A 212 -50.97 -4.82 44.61
C PHE A 212 -50.60 -5.61 43.35
N ALA A 213 -51.57 -6.20 42.65
CA ALA A 213 -51.34 -6.95 41.42
C ALA A 213 -50.83 -6.04 40.29
N VAL A 214 -51.45 -4.88 40.12
CA VAL A 214 -51.04 -3.83 39.18
C VAL A 214 -49.64 -3.34 39.54
N TYR A 215 -49.37 -3.05 40.82
CA TYR A 215 -48.06 -2.58 41.30
C TYR A 215 -46.94 -3.60 41.12
N LYS A 216 -47.12 -4.82 41.64
CA LYS A 216 -46.06 -5.84 41.68
C LYS A 216 -45.79 -6.49 40.33
N TYR A 217 -46.82 -6.63 39.50
CA TYR A 217 -46.75 -7.46 38.28
C TYR A 217 -46.94 -6.68 36.97
N ARG A 218 -47.20 -5.37 37.00
CA ARG A 218 -47.39 -4.59 35.75
C ARG A 218 -46.98 -3.12 35.77
N LEU A 219 -46.85 -2.46 36.92
CA LEU A 219 -46.37 -1.09 36.96
C LEU A 219 -44.85 -1.10 36.80
N ILE A 220 -44.42 -0.86 35.56
CA ILE A 220 -43.06 -1.09 35.06
C ILE A 220 -42.08 0.02 35.51
N HIS A 221 -42.53 1.10 36.12
CA HIS A 221 -41.64 2.15 36.64
C HIS A 221 -42.26 2.77 37.89
N TYR A 222 -41.64 2.58 39.05
CA TYR A 222 -41.86 3.49 40.19
C TYR A 222 -40.56 3.64 40.95
N SER A 223 -40.21 4.88 41.23
CA SER A 223 -39.21 5.17 42.26
C SER A 223 -39.76 4.74 43.62
N SER A 224 -38.87 4.19 44.47
CA SER A 224 -39.13 3.95 45.90
C SER A 224 -39.74 5.17 46.61
N ALA A 225 -39.56 6.37 46.06
CA ALA A 225 -40.15 7.60 46.54
C ALA A 225 -41.69 7.59 46.55
N VAL A 226 -42.37 7.03 45.54
CA VAL A 226 -43.84 7.10 45.47
C VAL A 226 -44.49 6.18 46.51
N LEU A 227 -43.95 4.99 46.72
CA LEU A 227 -44.47 4.12 47.78
C LEU A 227 -44.09 4.61 49.17
N ASN A 228 -42.93 5.26 49.33
CA ASN A 228 -42.61 6.01 50.55
C ASN A 228 -43.64 7.10 50.83
N ILE A 229 -44.14 7.80 49.80
CA ILE A 229 -45.22 8.80 49.95
C ILE A 229 -46.53 8.11 50.39
N LEU A 230 -46.95 7.03 49.75
CA LEU A 230 -48.16 6.28 50.11
C LEU A 230 -48.11 5.73 51.54
N LEU A 231 -46.98 5.16 51.94
CA LEU A 231 -46.82 4.63 53.29
C LEU A 231 -46.73 5.73 54.34
N THR A 232 -46.08 6.84 54.02
CA THR A 232 -46.11 8.04 54.88
C THR A 232 -47.54 8.52 55.06
N PHE A 233 -48.35 8.49 54.00
CA PHE A 233 -49.77 8.84 54.07
C PHE A 233 -50.58 7.88 54.94
N PHE A 234 -50.45 6.55 54.78
CA PHE A 234 -51.13 5.56 55.63
C PHE A 234 -50.71 5.65 57.10
N VAL A 235 -49.42 5.81 57.37
CA VAL A 235 -48.90 6.02 58.73
C VAL A 235 -49.42 7.34 59.32
N SER A 236 -49.56 8.39 58.50
CA SER A 236 -50.16 9.67 58.93
C SER A 236 -51.65 9.56 59.26
N ILE A 237 -52.42 8.74 58.54
CA ILE A 237 -53.82 8.45 58.89
C ILE A 237 -53.90 7.65 60.20
N LEU A 238 -53.07 6.61 60.33
CA LEU A 238 -53.07 5.76 61.52
C LEU A 238 -52.65 6.54 62.77
N THR A 239 -51.65 7.42 62.66
CA THR A 239 -51.25 8.35 63.72
C THR A 239 -52.37 9.30 64.10
N SER A 240 -53.07 9.88 63.12
CA SER A 240 -54.22 10.77 63.37
C SER A 240 -55.39 10.03 64.04
N ALA A 241 -55.67 8.79 63.63
CA ALA A 241 -56.72 7.96 64.21
C ALA A 241 -56.41 7.53 65.65
N LEU A 242 -55.16 7.11 65.92
CA LEU A 242 -54.71 6.77 67.27
C LEU A 242 -54.71 8.00 68.18
N PHE A 243 -54.28 9.16 67.68
CA PHE A 243 -54.38 10.42 68.41
C PHE A 243 -55.82 10.73 68.80
N LEU A 244 -56.77 10.64 67.87
CA LEU A 244 -58.19 10.80 68.16
C LEU A 244 -58.72 9.75 69.14
N PHE A 245 -58.30 8.48 69.02
CA PHE A 245 -58.71 7.40 69.92
C PHE A 245 -58.27 7.65 71.36
N PHE A 246 -57.08 8.20 71.59
CA PHE A 246 -56.63 8.58 72.94
C PHE A 246 -57.23 9.92 73.41
N PHE A 247 -57.52 10.84 72.49
CA PHE A 247 -58.04 12.17 72.82
C PHE A 247 -59.52 12.14 73.21
N LEU A 248 -60.36 11.38 72.49
CA LEU A 248 -61.82 11.34 72.69
C LEU A 248 -62.26 10.90 74.11
N PRO A 249 -61.71 9.82 74.71
CA PRO A 249 -62.06 9.42 76.07
C PRO A 249 -61.66 10.47 77.11
N VAL A 250 -60.47 11.08 76.96
CA VAL A 250 -59.97 12.11 77.89
C VAL A 250 -60.82 13.38 77.80
N PHE A 251 -61.28 13.74 76.60
CA PHE A 251 -62.20 14.84 76.37
C PHE A 251 -63.60 14.58 76.97
N HIS A 252 -64.12 13.35 76.82
CA HIS A 252 -65.42 12.99 77.38
C HIS A 252 -65.44 12.84 78.91
N LEU A 253 -64.32 12.50 79.53
CA LEU A 253 -64.20 12.37 80.99
C LEU A 253 -64.32 13.69 81.74
N ASN A 254 -64.05 14.85 81.10
CA ASN A 254 -64.17 16.14 81.77
C ASN A 254 -64.43 17.29 80.77
N SER A 255 -65.71 17.63 80.58
CA SER A 255 -66.19 18.65 79.64
C SER A 255 -65.94 20.11 80.09
N SER A 256 -65.23 20.34 81.20
CA SER A 256 -65.00 21.67 81.81
C SER A 256 -63.54 22.14 81.80
N ILE A 257 -62.70 21.62 80.88
CA ILE A 257 -61.28 21.99 80.82
C ILE A 257 -61.11 23.31 80.03
N PRO A 258 -60.46 24.36 80.59
CA PRO A 258 -60.18 25.59 79.86
C PRO A 258 -59.19 25.34 78.70
N PHE A 259 -59.42 26.03 77.58
CA PHE A 259 -58.71 25.84 76.30
C PHE A 259 -57.17 25.71 76.40
N PRO A 260 -56.43 26.48 77.24
CA PRO A 260 -54.98 26.33 77.36
C PRO A 260 -54.53 24.95 77.88
N ARG A 261 -55.28 24.35 78.81
CA ARG A 261 -54.97 23.01 79.33
C ARG A 261 -55.32 21.92 78.32
N LEU A 262 -56.36 22.15 77.51
CA LEU A 262 -56.73 21.27 76.41
C LEU A 262 -55.61 21.21 75.36
N LEU A 263 -55.02 22.36 75.05
CA LEU A 263 -53.90 22.48 74.11
C LEU A 263 -52.63 21.78 74.63
N LEU A 264 -52.33 21.93 75.93
CA LEU A 264 -51.20 21.22 76.56
C LEU A 264 -51.41 19.70 76.53
N LEU A 265 -52.61 19.22 76.85
CA LEU A 265 -52.97 17.81 76.82
C LEU A 265 -52.85 17.23 75.40
N ALA A 266 -53.35 17.95 74.40
CA ALA A 266 -53.23 17.57 72.99
C ALA A 266 -51.76 17.47 72.55
N LEU A 267 -50.90 18.39 72.99
CA LEU A 267 -49.46 18.35 72.71
C LEU A 267 -48.78 17.12 73.32
N VAL A 268 -49.08 16.81 74.59
CA VAL A 268 -48.50 15.64 75.28
C VAL A 268 -48.96 14.34 74.63
N LEU A 269 -50.26 14.20 74.33
CA LEU A 269 -50.79 13.04 73.61
C LEU A 269 -50.23 12.93 72.18
N GLY A 270 -50.00 14.06 71.50
CA GLY A 270 -49.35 14.11 70.19
C GLY A 270 -47.91 13.60 70.23
N LEU A 271 -47.17 13.96 71.29
CA LEU A 271 -45.79 13.53 71.47
C LEU A 271 -45.71 12.03 71.80
N ILE A 272 -46.59 11.55 72.68
CA ILE A 272 -46.69 10.11 73.02
C ILE A 272 -47.05 9.29 71.78
N THR A 273 -48.06 9.71 71.02
CA THR A 273 -48.47 9.01 69.79
C THR A 273 -47.36 9.00 68.74
N SER A 274 -46.62 10.10 68.57
CA SER A 274 -45.47 10.16 67.66
C SER A 274 -44.34 9.19 68.06
N VAL A 275 -44.05 9.05 69.36
CA VAL A 275 -43.00 8.14 69.86
C VAL A 275 -43.41 6.68 69.65
N ILE A 276 -44.66 6.33 69.98
CA ILE A 276 -45.20 4.96 69.81
C ILE A 276 -45.21 4.53 68.33
N LEU A 277 -45.39 5.47 67.40
CA LEU A 277 -45.48 5.18 65.96
C LEU A 277 -44.14 5.25 65.22
N SER A 278 -43.07 5.76 65.85
CA SER A 278 -41.72 5.78 65.26
C SER A 278 -41.18 4.38 64.91
N PRO A 279 -41.27 3.35 65.78
CA PRO A 279 -40.88 1.98 65.44
C PRO A 279 -41.65 1.45 64.23
N LEU A 280 -42.97 1.73 64.17
CA LEU A 280 -43.82 1.31 63.06
C LEU A 280 -43.32 1.89 61.73
N ARG A 281 -42.93 3.17 61.70
CA ARG A 281 -42.37 3.82 60.51
C ARG A 281 -41.10 3.12 60.01
N THR A 282 -40.18 2.77 60.91
CA THR A 282 -38.92 2.08 60.56
C THR A 282 -39.13 0.61 60.17
N THR A 283 -40.02 -0.11 60.84
CA THR A 283 -40.37 -1.49 60.50
C THR A 283 -41.10 -1.56 59.16
N THR A 284 -41.87 -0.54 58.82
CA THR A 284 -42.56 -0.48 57.52
C THR A 284 -41.57 -0.22 56.37
N LEU A 285 -40.48 0.51 56.62
CA LEU A 285 -39.35 0.69 55.69
C LEU A 285 -38.54 -0.60 55.47
N SER A 286 -38.30 -1.40 56.51
CA SER A 286 -37.61 -2.69 56.35
C SER A 286 -38.52 -3.77 55.73
N PHE A 287 -39.83 -3.74 56.03
CA PHE A 287 -40.82 -4.56 55.33
C PHE A 287 -40.89 -4.20 53.85
N LEU A 288 -40.83 -2.90 53.52
CA LEU A 288 -40.69 -2.41 52.15
C LEU A 288 -39.48 -3.03 51.46
N GLU A 289 -38.28 -2.93 52.03
CA GLU A 289 -37.08 -3.54 51.45
C GLU A 289 -37.23 -5.06 51.24
N ARG A 290 -37.94 -5.76 52.14
CA ARG A 290 -38.21 -7.19 52.02
C ARG A 290 -39.24 -7.53 50.94
N VAL A 291 -40.25 -6.68 50.75
CA VAL A 291 -41.30 -6.80 49.72
C VAL A 291 -40.77 -6.39 48.33
N TYR A 292 -39.86 -5.41 48.28
CA TYR A 292 -39.13 -4.97 47.08
C TYR A 292 -38.00 -5.92 46.69
N GLY A 293 -37.68 -6.86 47.57
CA GLY A 293 -36.60 -7.83 47.39
C GLY A 293 -35.25 -7.16 47.51
N GLY A 294 -34.76 -6.98 48.74
CA GLY A 294 -33.41 -6.49 49.09
C GLY A 294 -32.20 -7.25 48.52
N LYS A 295 -32.38 -8.09 47.49
CA LYS A 295 -31.30 -8.71 46.72
C LYS A 295 -30.79 -7.82 45.58
N THR A 296 -31.56 -6.85 45.09
CA THR A 296 -31.20 -6.04 43.90
C THR A 296 -29.93 -5.19 44.11
N PHE A 297 -29.78 -4.53 45.26
CA PHE A 297 -28.65 -3.62 45.52
C PHE A 297 -27.27 -4.30 45.49
N THR A 298 -27.15 -5.51 46.03
CA THR A 298 -25.87 -6.22 46.16
C THR A 298 -25.30 -6.69 44.83
N TYR A 299 -26.16 -7.17 43.92
CA TYR A 299 -25.71 -7.56 42.58
C TYR A 299 -25.34 -6.36 41.69
N TYR A 300 -25.93 -5.18 41.93
CA TYR A 300 -25.56 -3.96 41.20
C TYR A 300 -24.13 -3.48 41.49
N GLN A 301 -23.70 -3.55 42.76
CA GLN A 301 -22.28 -3.30 43.08
C GLN A 301 -21.37 -4.33 42.40
N GLY A 302 -21.79 -5.61 42.37
CA GLY A 302 -21.06 -6.67 41.69
C GLY A 302 -20.89 -6.45 40.17
N LEU A 303 -21.95 -6.02 39.48
CA LEU A 303 -21.90 -5.72 38.03
C LEU A 303 -21.07 -4.48 37.72
N ARG A 304 -21.13 -3.44 38.56
CA ARG A 304 -20.34 -2.21 38.35
C ARG A 304 -18.84 -2.47 38.50
N THR A 305 -18.43 -3.23 39.50
CA THR A 305 -17.02 -3.63 39.68
C THR A 305 -16.56 -4.55 38.54
N PHE A 306 -17.40 -5.50 38.12
CA PHE A 306 -17.11 -6.36 36.98
C PHE A 306 -16.93 -5.57 35.68
N SER A 307 -17.79 -4.57 35.43
CA SER A 307 -17.72 -3.72 34.25
C SER A 307 -16.36 -3.02 34.08
N ALA A 308 -15.72 -2.61 35.17
CA ALA A 308 -14.38 -2.03 35.14
C ALA A 308 -13.31 -3.05 34.72
N SER A 309 -13.42 -4.30 35.19
CA SER A 309 -12.45 -5.38 34.89
C SER A 309 -12.51 -5.89 33.44
N LEU A 310 -13.60 -5.65 32.71
CA LEU A 310 -13.74 -6.12 31.32
C LEU A 310 -12.68 -5.52 30.38
N THR A 311 -12.30 -4.26 30.62
CA THR A 311 -11.37 -3.53 29.74
C THR A 311 -9.94 -4.08 29.73
N SER A 312 -9.55 -4.85 30.75
CA SER A 312 -8.23 -5.49 30.83
C SER A 312 -8.15 -6.87 30.16
N ILE A 313 -9.28 -7.42 29.70
CA ILE A 313 -9.32 -8.75 29.09
C ILE A 313 -9.04 -8.60 27.59
N VAL A 314 -7.97 -9.26 27.13
CA VAL A 314 -7.51 -9.20 25.74
C VAL A 314 -7.98 -10.41 24.92
N ASP A 315 -8.27 -11.53 25.58
CA ASP A 315 -8.73 -12.74 24.92
C ASP A 315 -10.25 -12.73 24.70
N MET A 316 -10.68 -12.94 23.45
CA MET A 316 -12.08 -12.78 23.04
C MET A 316 -13.00 -13.87 23.60
N GLU A 317 -12.48 -15.09 23.73
CA GLU A 317 -13.20 -16.22 24.32
C GLU A 317 -13.41 -16.00 25.82
N THR A 318 -12.34 -15.65 26.53
CA THR A 318 -12.36 -15.36 27.96
C THR A 318 -13.29 -14.20 28.27
N LEU A 319 -13.25 -13.12 27.45
CA LEU A 319 -14.15 -11.98 27.57
C LEU A 319 -15.61 -12.41 27.42
N GLY A 320 -15.92 -13.22 26.40
CA GLY A 320 -17.27 -13.71 26.15
C GLY A 320 -17.79 -14.60 27.29
N ASN A 321 -16.98 -15.54 27.75
CA ASN A 321 -17.33 -16.49 28.82
C ASN A 321 -17.63 -15.76 30.13
N LEU A 322 -16.72 -14.89 30.59
CA LEU A 322 -16.91 -14.14 31.82
C LEU A 322 -18.12 -13.19 31.74
N THR A 323 -18.33 -12.55 30.59
CA THR A 323 -19.46 -11.64 30.38
C THR A 323 -20.79 -12.39 30.47
N ILE A 324 -20.94 -13.47 29.71
CA ILE A 324 -22.19 -14.24 29.65
C ILE A 324 -22.47 -14.94 30.97
N GLU A 325 -21.47 -15.54 31.61
CA GLU A 325 -21.62 -16.19 32.91
C GLU A 325 -22.03 -15.20 34.01
N LYS A 326 -21.42 -14.00 34.02
CA LYS A 326 -21.78 -12.98 35.00
C LYS A 326 -23.19 -12.44 34.80
N ILE A 327 -23.60 -12.24 33.54
CA ILE A 327 -24.98 -11.80 33.23
C ILE A 327 -25.98 -12.90 33.59
N MET A 328 -25.73 -14.16 33.21
CA MET A 328 -26.61 -15.29 33.55
C MET A 328 -26.78 -15.47 35.05
N SER A 329 -25.67 -15.48 35.82
CA SER A 329 -25.72 -15.66 37.27
C SER A 329 -26.39 -14.49 38.00
N THR A 330 -26.26 -13.27 37.47
CA THR A 330 -26.84 -12.07 38.08
C THR A 330 -28.33 -11.93 37.80
N PHE A 331 -28.76 -12.20 36.56
CA PHE A 331 -30.15 -12.06 36.16
C PHE A 331 -30.94 -13.38 36.25
N GLY A 332 -30.31 -14.54 36.39
CA GLY A 332 -31.00 -15.82 36.47
C GLY A 332 -31.71 -16.17 35.16
N LEU A 333 -30.96 -16.21 34.07
CA LEU A 333 -31.49 -16.45 32.72
C LEU A 333 -31.53 -17.95 32.39
N GLU A 334 -32.47 -18.35 31.53
CA GLU A 334 -32.51 -19.71 30.97
C GLU A 334 -31.36 -19.98 30.01
N TRP A 335 -30.98 -18.98 29.21
CA TRP A 335 -29.85 -19.06 28.29
C TRP A 335 -29.38 -17.64 27.92
N ALA A 336 -28.13 -17.53 27.48
CA ALA A 336 -27.58 -16.30 26.95
C ALA A 336 -26.44 -16.60 25.99
N LEU A 337 -26.23 -15.70 25.03
CA LEU A 337 -25.17 -15.86 24.03
C LEU A 337 -24.56 -14.53 23.59
N MET A 338 -23.36 -14.62 23.04
CA MET A 338 -22.62 -13.51 22.45
C MET A 338 -22.27 -13.84 21.01
N LEU A 339 -22.68 -12.99 20.07
CA LEU A 339 -22.28 -13.04 18.67
C LEU A 339 -21.20 -11.99 18.40
N VAL A 340 -20.18 -12.33 17.62
CA VAL A 340 -19.11 -11.41 17.22
C VAL A 340 -18.94 -11.46 15.71
N ASN A 341 -18.67 -10.30 15.11
CA ASN A 341 -18.46 -10.14 13.68
C ASN A 341 -17.14 -10.82 13.22
N ASP A 342 -17.23 -11.75 12.27
CA ASP A 342 -16.07 -12.37 11.62
C ASP A 342 -15.52 -11.48 10.51
N PHE A 343 -14.21 -11.24 10.49
CA PHE A 343 -13.58 -10.31 9.54
C PHE A 343 -13.49 -10.85 8.10
N ASN A 344 -13.62 -12.15 7.90
CA ASN A 344 -13.49 -12.78 6.60
C ASN A 344 -14.79 -12.66 5.78
N ASP A 345 -15.91 -13.11 6.34
CA ASP A 345 -17.21 -13.14 5.68
C ASP A 345 -18.19 -12.04 6.17
N ARG A 346 -17.82 -11.31 7.24
CA ARG A 346 -18.61 -10.23 7.87
C ARG A 346 -19.93 -10.67 8.49
N ASN A 347 -20.14 -11.97 8.68
CA ASN A 347 -21.28 -12.51 9.42
C ASN A 347 -21.01 -12.50 10.93
N TYR A 348 -22.07 -12.53 11.73
CA TYR A 348 -21.95 -12.54 13.19
C TYR A 348 -21.97 -13.98 13.69
N LYS A 349 -20.83 -14.50 14.12
CA LYS A 349 -20.65 -15.89 14.55
C LYS A 349 -20.77 -16.01 16.05
N LEU A 350 -21.19 -17.19 16.51
CA LEU A 350 -21.33 -17.48 17.94
C LEU A 350 -19.96 -17.55 18.60
N ASN A 351 -19.64 -16.53 19.40
CA ASN A 351 -18.42 -16.47 20.18
C ASN A 351 -18.57 -17.30 21.45
N VAL A 352 -19.67 -17.14 22.19
CA VAL A 352 -19.95 -17.92 23.42
C VAL A 352 -21.46 -18.10 23.59
N ALA A 353 -21.89 -19.30 23.97
CA ALA A 353 -23.24 -19.61 24.44
C ALA A 353 -23.22 -20.29 25.81
N LYS A 354 -24.28 -20.06 26.59
CA LYS A 354 -24.59 -20.79 27.81
C LYS A 354 -26.04 -21.22 27.81
N GLN A 355 -26.26 -22.52 28.04
CA GLN A 355 -27.56 -23.18 28.04
C GLN A 355 -28.41 -22.96 26.77
N LEU A 356 -27.78 -22.65 25.63
CA LEU A 356 -28.48 -22.28 24.40
C LEU A 356 -29.23 -23.48 23.81
N PRO A 357 -30.57 -23.47 23.72
CA PRO A 357 -31.30 -24.51 23.01
C PRO A 357 -31.12 -24.31 21.51
N PHE A 358 -30.56 -25.30 20.81
CA PHE A 358 -30.45 -25.29 19.36
C PHE A 358 -30.64 -26.71 18.80
N ASN A 359 -31.67 -26.90 17.97
CA ASN A 359 -32.03 -28.12 17.25
C ASN A 359 -32.16 -29.34 18.17
N GLY A 360 -32.77 -29.14 19.34
CA GLY A 360 -32.96 -30.18 20.36
C GLY A 360 -31.72 -30.49 21.20
N GLN A 361 -30.60 -29.79 21.01
CA GLN A 361 -29.40 -29.89 21.84
C GLN A 361 -29.17 -28.60 22.65
N ILE A 362 -28.41 -28.72 23.73
CA ILE A 362 -27.97 -27.56 24.53
C ILE A 362 -26.53 -27.27 24.16
N ILE A 363 -26.27 -26.07 23.66
CA ILE A 363 -24.93 -25.61 23.27
C ILE A 363 -24.29 -24.83 24.42
N GLU A 364 -23.06 -25.22 24.74
CA GLU A 364 -22.19 -24.62 25.76
C GLU A 364 -20.86 -24.24 25.12
N GLY A 365 -20.39 -23.01 25.33
CA GLY A 365 -19.10 -22.53 24.82
C GLY A 365 -19.16 -21.94 23.41
N GLN A 366 -18.04 -22.01 22.67
CA GLN A 366 -17.93 -21.42 21.33
C GLN A 366 -18.41 -22.38 20.24
N ASP A 367 -19.08 -21.86 19.20
CA ASP A 367 -19.36 -22.61 17.98
C ASP A 367 -19.45 -21.68 16.76
N GLN A 368 -18.33 -21.44 16.08
CA GLN A 368 -18.27 -20.53 14.94
C GLN A 368 -19.08 -20.99 13.72
N SER A 369 -19.59 -22.22 13.70
CA SER A 369 -20.47 -22.68 12.62
C SER A 369 -21.88 -22.09 12.71
N ILE A 370 -22.27 -21.58 13.88
CA ILE A 370 -23.55 -20.90 14.10
C ILE A 370 -23.37 -19.41 13.85
N CYS A 371 -24.18 -18.84 12.96
CA CYS A 371 -24.07 -17.43 12.62
C CYS A 371 -25.41 -16.75 12.33
N VAL A 372 -25.37 -15.43 12.36
CA VAL A 372 -26.41 -14.54 11.83
C VAL A 372 -25.83 -13.78 10.64
N LYS A 373 -26.49 -13.91 9.49
CA LYS A 373 -26.10 -13.23 8.27
C LYS A 373 -26.16 -11.71 8.45
N ARG A 374 -25.16 -11.01 7.93
CA ARG A 374 -25.09 -9.53 7.96
C ARG A 374 -26.31 -8.85 7.31
N GLY A 375 -26.89 -9.47 6.29
CA GLY A 375 -28.04 -8.95 5.55
C GLY A 375 -29.40 -9.21 6.19
N SER A 376 -29.45 -9.97 7.30
CA SER A 376 -30.71 -10.27 7.99
C SER A 376 -31.41 -9.01 8.48
N ASP A 377 -32.75 -9.05 8.52
CA ASP A 377 -33.55 -7.93 9.02
C ASP A 377 -33.24 -7.61 10.49
N PHE A 378 -32.84 -8.62 11.26
CA PHE A 378 -32.31 -8.46 12.62
C PHE A 378 -31.10 -7.53 12.68
N VAL A 379 -30.07 -7.78 11.87
CA VAL A 379 -28.85 -6.94 11.85
C VAL A 379 -29.15 -5.54 11.28
N ARG A 380 -30.02 -5.45 10.26
CA ARG A 380 -30.43 -4.16 9.67
C ARG A 380 -31.09 -3.25 10.69
N ALA A 381 -31.88 -3.78 11.62
CA ALA A 381 -32.52 -3.03 12.69
C ALA A 381 -31.53 -2.25 13.57
N PHE A 382 -30.27 -2.71 13.66
CA PHE A 382 -29.21 -2.05 14.43
C PHE A 382 -28.18 -1.31 13.56
N THR A 383 -28.28 -1.39 12.22
CA THR A 383 -27.27 -0.81 11.30
C THR A 383 -27.77 0.43 10.57
N MET A 384 -29.08 0.59 10.35
CA MET A 384 -29.65 1.76 9.66
C MET A 384 -29.93 2.92 10.63
N HIS A 385 -29.33 4.08 10.38
CA HIS A 385 -29.74 5.35 10.98
C HIS A 385 -31.11 5.77 10.40
N GLN A 386 -32.20 5.47 11.11
CA GLN A 386 -33.47 6.13 10.79
C GLN A 386 -33.39 7.58 11.29
N GLY A 387 -33.06 8.49 10.37
CA GLY A 387 -33.32 9.90 10.56
C GLY A 387 -34.82 10.11 10.81
N GLY A 388 -35.15 10.66 11.99
CA GLY A 388 -36.49 11.17 12.28
C GLY A 388 -37.27 10.44 13.39
N ALA A 389 -36.72 10.32 14.59
CA ALA A 389 -37.45 10.49 15.87
C ALA A 389 -36.47 10.34 17.04
N LYS A 390 -36.53 11.24 18.02
CA LYS A 390 -35.72 11.25 19.26
C LYS A 390 -36.06 10.09 20.22
N SER A 391 -36.01 8.84 19.80
CA SER A 391 -36.21 7.69 20.70
C SER A 391 -35.13 6.63 20.50
N GLU A 392 -34.03 6.82 21.22
CA GLU A 392 -33.28 5.79 21.96
C GLU A 392 -33.62 4.30 21.67
N THR A 393 -33.11 3.72 20.60
CA THR A 393 -33.00 2.25 20.53
C THR A 393 -31.55 1.82 20.53
N GLN A 394 -30.87 2.11 21.66
CA GLN A 394 -29.59 1.51 22.03
C GLN A 394 -29.69 0.00 22.32
N TYR A 395 -30.91 -0.53 22.49
CA TYR A 395 -31.21 -1.95 22.68
C TYR A 395 -32.62 -2.25 22.16
N LEU A 396 -32.89 -3.51 21.79
CA LEU A 396 -34.24 -3.93 21.37
C LEU A 396 -34.89 -4.69 22.53
N TYR A 397 -35.90 -4.09 23.14
CA TYR A 397 -36.68 -4.68 24.23
C TYR A 397 -38.18 -4.47 24.01
N LYS A 398 -38.96 -5.55 24.08
CA LYS A 398 -40.43 -5.48 24.05
C LYS A 398 -41.00 -6.35 25.20
N PRO A 399 -41.55 -5.75 26.27
CA PRO A 399 -41.99 -6.49 27.46
C PRO A 399 -43.06 -7.57 27.22
N GLN A 400 -43.81 -7.48 26.13
CA GLN A 400 -44.97 -8.35 25.85
C GLN A 400 -44.73 -9.32 24.69
N THR A 401 -43.62 -9.17 23.97
CA THR A 401 -43.30 -9.97 22.76
C THR A 401 -41.81 -10.26 22.75
N MET A 402 -41.45 -11.54 22.79
CA MET A 402 -40.07 -11.96 22.56
C MET A 402 -39.63 -11.59 21.14
N ILE A 403 -38.32 -11.41 20.98
CA ILE A 403 -37.66 -11.03 19.74
C ILE A 403 -37.23 -12.32 19.04
N ASP A 404 -37.72 -12.53 17.83
CA ASP A 404 -37.34 -13.66 17.01
C ASP A 404 -35.95 -13.40 16.38
N ILE A 405 -35.03 -14.34 16.55
CA ILE A 405 -33.66 -14.30 16.02
C ILE A 405 -33.38 -15.59 15.28
N ASP A 406 -33.14 -15.48 13.97
CA ASP A 406 -32.81 -16.63 13.14
C ASP A 406 -31.31 -16.92 13.21
N LEU A 407 -30.95 -18.05 13.81
CA LEU A 407 -29.60 -18.59 13.82
C LEU A 407 -29.45 -19.65 12.72
N GLU A 408 -28.35 -19.60 11.97
CA GLU A 408 -28.06 -20.56 10.89
C GLU A 408 -26.79 -21.37 11.21
N ARG A 409 -26.84 -22.68 10.98
CA ARG A 409 -25.69 -23.62 11.05
C ARG A 409 -25.69 -24.50 9.79
N GLY A 410 -24.92 -24.10 8.77
CA GLY A 410 -25.00 -24.75 7.45
C GLY A 410 -26.38 -24.55 6.82
N ASP A 411 -27.07 -25.65 6.49
CA ASP A 411 -28.43 -25.62 5.91
C ASP A 411 -29.57 -25.62 6.95
N VAL A 412 -29.23 -25.70 8.25
CA VAL A 412 -30.21 -25.73 9.34
C VAL A 412 -30.40 -24.32 9.90
N ALA A 413 -31.64 -23.85 9.90
CA ALA A 413 -32.02 -22.56 10.51
C ALA A 413 -33.00 -22.79 11.66
N GLU A 414 -32.81 -22.06 12.75
CA GLU A 414 -33.70 -22.09 13.91
C GLU A 414 -33.95 -20.69 14.44
N THR A 415 -35.23 -20.40 14.70
CA THR A 415 -35.67 -19.12 15.25
C THR A 415 -35.73 -19.20 16.77
N LEU A 416 -34.87 -18.43 17.43
CA LEU A 416 -34.85 -18.28 18.89
C LEU A 416 -35.68 -17.09 19.34
N LYS A 417 -36.29 -17.24 20.52
CA LYS A 417 -37.09 -16.19 21.15
C LYS A 417 -36.30 -15.52 22.26
N ALA A 418 -35.64 -14.42 21.93
CA ALA A 418 -34.87 -13.62 22.87
C ALA A 418 -35.76 -12.66 23.66
N SER A 419 -35.39 -12.41 24.91
CA SER A 419 -36.06 -11.42 25.76
C SER A 419 -35.43 -10.03 25.64
N LEU A 420 -34.11 -9.95 25.41
CA LEU A 420 -33.39 -8.69 25.25
C LEU A 420 -32.19 -8.86 24.31
N VAL A 421 -31.94 -7.84 23.50
CA VAL A 421 -30.79 -7.79 22.58
C VAL A 421 -30.00 -6.51 22.80
N LEU A 422 -28.72 -6.67 23.11
CA LEU A 422 -27.77 -5.60 23.38
C LEU A 422 -26.72 -5.54 22.26
N PRO A 423 -26.68 -4.48 21.44
CA PRO A 423 -25.69 -4.34 20.39
C PRO A 423 -24.33 -3.88 20.95
N LEU A 424 -23.25 -4.57 20.60
CA LEU A 424 -21.89 -4.19 20.93
C LEU A 424 -21.35 -3.26 19.85
N LYS A 425 -21.60 -1.96 20.02
CA LYS A 425 -21.17 -0.91 19.09
C LYS A 425 -20.00 -0.11 19.65
N PHE A 426 -18.93 -0.04 18.88
CA PHE A 426 -17.82 0.86 19.13
C PHE A 426 -17.87 2.00 18.10
N LYS A 427 -18.15 3.22 18.57
CA LYS A 427 -18.51 4.38 17.71
C LYS A 427 -19.70 4.02 16.82
N GLU A 428 -19.53 4.08 15.49
CA GLU A 428 -20.56 3.75 14.50
C GLU A 428 -20.49 2.28 14.02
N ARG A 429 -19.52 1.49 14.51
CA ARG A 429 -19.29 0.12 14.04
C ARG A 429 -19.93 -0.89 14.99
N LEU A 430 -20.77 -1.76 14.43
CA LEU A 430 -21.36 -2.90 15.13
C LEU A 430 -20.40 -4.09 15.08
N ASN A 431 -19.85 -4.46 16.23
CA ASN A 431 -18.86 -5.53 16.36
C ASN A 431 -19.48 -6.84 16.87
N GLY A 432 -20.66 -6.79 17.47
CA GLY A 432 -21.32 -7.99 17.98
C GLY A 432 -22.65 -7.72 18.66
N PHE A 433 -23.20 -8.76 19.28
CA PHE A 433 -24.44 -8.72 20.05
C PHE A 433 -24.30 -9.56 21.32
N VAL A 434 -24.93 -9.11 22.41
CA VAL A 434 -25.26 -9.95 23.56
C VAL A 434 -26.77 -10.18 23.54
N ILE A 435 -27.18 -11.44 23.47
CA ILE A 435 -28.57 -11.86 23.34
C ILE A 435 -28.94 -12.65 24.58
N LEU A 436 -30.02 -12.23 25.24
CA LEU A 436 -30.47 -12.79 26.50
C LEU A 436 -31.80 -13.52 26.33
N GLY A 437 -31.87 -14.75 26.83
CA GLY A 437 -33.08 -15.54 26.91
C GLY A 437 -34.03 -15.09 28.04
N PRO A 438 -35.12 -15.84 28.25
CA PRO A 438 -36.07 -15.59 29.33
C PRO A 438 -35.42 -15.68 30.72
N GLN A 439 -35.94 -14.91 31.67
CA GLN A 439 -35.48 -14.92 33.06
C GLN A 439 -36.35 -15.90 33.88
N LEU A 440 -35.72 -16.67 34.79
CA LEU A 440 -36.38 -17.71 35.60
C LEU A 440 -37.33 -17.14 36.66
N ASP A 441 -36.96 -15.96 37.20
CA ASP A 441 -37.58 -15.34 38.37
C ASP A 441 -38.49 -14.13 38.05
N LYS A 442 -38.47 -13.61 36.82
CA LYS A 442 -39.28 -12.47 36.33
C LYS A 442 -39.41 -12.55 34.81
N ASP A 443 -40.48 -12.01 34.21
CA ASP A 443 -40.65 -11.96 32.75
C ASP A 443 -40.29 -10.61 32.12
N TYR A 444 -39.73 -9.68 32.90
CA TYR A 444 -39.45 -8.33 32.42
C TYR A 444 -38.19 -7.75 33.05
N TYR A 445 -37.47 -6.96 32.27
CA TYR A 445 -36.37 -6.12 32.72
C TYR A 445 -36.92 -4.75 33.11
N ASN A 446 -36.65 -4.29 34.32
CA ASN A 446 -37.04 -2.94 34.73
C ASN A 446 -36.07 -1.90 34.11
N GLN A 447 -36.40 -0.60 34.21
CA GLN A 447 -35.54 0.45 33.65
C GLN A 447 -34.11 0.42 34.17
N PHE A 448 -33.95 0.13 35.46
CA PHE A 448 -32.65 0.09 36.11
C PHE A 448 -31.82 -1.10 35.61
N ASP A 449 -32.45 -2.25 35.36
CA ASP A 449 -31.80 -3.42 34.74
C ASP A 449 -31.34 -3.10 33.32
N LEU A 450 -32.16 -2.37 32.54
CA LEU A 450 -31.83 -1.92 31.19
C LEU A 450 -30.65 -0.93 31.19
N GLU A 451 -30.66 0.07 32.07
CA GLU A 451 -29.57 1.04 32.21
C GLU A 451 -28.24 0.36 32.59
N MET A 452 -28.29 -0.64 33.49
CA MET A 452 -27.11 -1.42 33.89
C MET A 452 -26.59 -2.32 32.77
N LEU A 453 -27.48 -3.03 32.08
CA LEU A 453 -27.13 -3.87 30.93
C LEU A 453 -26.59 -3.05 29.77
N GLN A 454 -27.08 -1.82 29.58
CA GLN A 454 -26.55 -0.87 28.62
C GLN A 454 -25.13 -0.42 28.99
N LEU A 455 -24.87 -0.06 30.24
CA LEU A 455 -23.53 0.31 30.70
C LEU A 455 -22.54 -0.84 30.47
N LEU A 456 -22.95 -2.06 30.80
CA LEU A 456 -22.16 -3.27 30.54
C LEU A 456 -21.92 -3.47 29.04
N SER A 457 -22.94 -3.33 28.21
CA SER A 457 -22.83 -3.46 26.75
C SER A 457 -21.81 -2.50 26.15
N VAL A 458 -21.79 -1.23 26.60
CA VAL A 458 -20.78 -0.24 26.16
C VAL A 458 -19.37 -0.67 26.55
N GLN A 459 -19.15 -1.09 27.79
CA GLN A 459 -17.82 -1.52 28.27
C GLN A 459 -17.36 -2.81 27.61
N CYS A 460 -18.27 -3.79 27.43
CA CYS A 460 -18.02 -4.99 26.65
C CYS A 460 -17.63 -4.66 25.20
N SER A 461 -18.27 -3.66 24.58
CA SER A 461 -17.93 -3.27 23.21
C SER A 461 -16.53 -2.68 23.09
N VAL A 462 -16.06 -1.93 24.08
CA VAL A 462 -14.69 -1.41 24.13
C VAL A 462 -13.69 -2.55 24.31
N ALA A 463 -13.95 -3.45 25.27
CA ALA A 463 -13.10 -4.62 25.51
C ALA A 463 -13.01 -5.54 24.28
N LEU A 464 -14.13 -5.74 23.57
CA LEU A 464 -14.19 -6.55 22.36
C LEU A 464 -13.35 -5.96 21.23
N GLU A 465 -13.39 -4.64 21.00
CA GLU A 465 -12.54 -3.98 19.99
C GLU A 465 -11.05 -4.11 20.33
N ASN A 466 -10.69 -4.02 21.62
CA ASN A 466 -9.31 -4.23 22.06
C ASN A 466 -8.83 -5.67 21.78
N ALA A 467 -9.66 -6.66 22.10
CA ALA A 467 -9.36 -8.08 21.83
C ALA A 467 -9.18 -8.35 20.33
N ILE A 468 -10.10 -7.85 19.50
CA ILE A 468 -10.03 -7.91 18.03
C ILE A 468 -8.72 -7.31 17.50
N THR A 469 -8.33 -6.15 18.02
CA THR A 469 -7.13 -5.42 17.57
C THR A 469 -5.86 -6.20 17.90
N PHE A 470 -5.78 -6.78 19.10
CA PHE A 470 -4.62 -7.55 19.53
C PHE A 470 -4.41 -8.80 18.68
N GLU A 471 -5.48 -9.51 18.35
CA GLU A 471 -5.40 -10.71 17.51
C GLU A 471 -4.90 -10.39 16.09
N ARG A 472 -5.32 -9.24 15.55
CA ARG A 472 -4.83 -8.73 14.26
C ARG A 472 -3.33 -8.45 14.27
N LEU A 473 -2.83 -7.82 15.34
CA LEU A 473 -1.40 -7.54 15.51
C LEU A 473 -0.58 -8.83 15.54
N LYS A 474 -1.04 -9.84 16.29
CA LYS A 474 -0.38 -11.15 16.38
C LYS A 474 -0.26 -11.84 15.01
N GLN A 475 -1.29 -11.78 14.18
CA GLN A 475 -1.25 -12.35 12.82
C GLN A 475 -0.26 -11.62 11.90
N GLN A 476 -0.20 -10.28 11.98
CA GLN A 476 0.76 -9.49 11.21
C GLN A 476 2.21 -9.82 11.58
N GLN A 477 2.51 -9.98 12.88
CA GLN A 477 3.84 -10.35 13.35
C GLN A 477 4.30 -11.70 12.78
N LYS A 478 3.43 -12.71 12.79
CA LYS A 478 3.74 -14.04 12.23
C LYS A 478 4.03 -13.97 10.72
N ARG A 479 3.30 -13.14 9.98
CA ARG A 479 3.52 -12.93 8.54
C ARG A 479 4.88 -12.28 8.27
N LEU A 480 5.27 -11.28 9.05
CA LEU A 480 6.58 -10.63 8.93
C LEU A 480 7.73 -11.62 9.17
N GLN A 481 7.62 -12.46 10.20
CA GLN A 481 8.63 -13.47 10.49
C GLN A 481 8.79 -14.48 9.35
N ASN A 482 7.70 -14.91 8.72
CA ASN A 482 7.75 -15.78 7.55
C ASN A 482 8.45 -15.13 6.35
N ILE A 483 8.20 -13.85 6.10
CA ILE A 483 8.86 -13.10 5.01
C ILE A 483 10.36 -12.99 5.28
N ASN A 484 10.77 -12.66 6.51
CA ASN A 484 12.18 -12.58 6.88
C ASN A 484 12.89 -13.93 6.66
N ASN A 485 12.29 -15.04 7.07
CA ASN A 485 12.85 -16.38 6.82
C ASN A 485 12.97 -16.69 5.32
N GLN A 486 11.97 -16.29 4.50
CA GLN A 486 12.05 -16.48 3.05
C GLN A 486 13.19 -15.67 2.41
N LEU A 487 13.38 -14.43 2.86
CA LEU A 487 14.49 -13.58 2.40
C LEU A 487 15.84 -14.20 2.77
N GLU A 488 15.99 -14.71 3.99
CA GLU A 488 17.21 -15.37 4.44
C GLU A 488 17.53 -16.62 3.60
N ILE A 489 16.53 -17.47 3.35
CA ILE A 489 16.67 -18.64 2.47
C ILE A 489 17.06 -18.23 1.05
N SER A 490 16.45 -17.16 0.52
CA SER A 490 16.76 -16.67 -0.83
C SER A 490 18.19 -16.15 -0.94
N ARG A 491 18.67 -15.40 0.06
CA ARG A 491 20.05 -14.90 0.11
C ARG A 491 21.06 -16.05 0.15
N ASN A 492 20.87 -17.00 1.05
CA ASN A 492 21.79 -18.14 1.20
C ASN A 492 21.84 -19.01 -0.09
N LYS A 493 20.73 -19.11 -0.83
CA LYS A 493 20.71 -19.78 -2.14
C LYS A 493 21.56 -19.06 -3.19
N LEU A 494 21.44 -17.73 -3.29
CA LEU A 494 22.20 -16.92 -4.24
C LEU A 494 23.71 -17.01 -3.97
N GLU A 495 24.11 -16.90 -2.69
CA GLU A 495 25.52 -17.08 -2.27
C GLU A 495 26.02 -18.48 -2.65
N ALA A 496 25.26 -19.54 -2.36
CA ALA A 496 25.63 -20.90 -2.72
C ALA A 496 25.75 -21.12 -4.24
N PHE A 497 24.90 -20.47 -5.05
CA PHE A 497 25.02 -20.52 -6.51
C PHE A 497 26.27 -19.79 -7.01
N PHE A 498 26.54 -18.59 -6.50
CA PHE A 498 27.69 -17.80 -6.88
C PHE A 498 29.01 -18.51 -6.55
N ASP A 499 29.14 -19.06 -5.33
CA ASP A 499 30.30 -19.83 -4.91
C ASP A 499 30.40 -21.22 -5.55
N GLY A 500 29.27 -21.79 -6.00
CA GLY A 500 29.24 -23.07 -6.70
C GLY A 500 29.80 -23.02 -8.13
N ILE A 501 29.94 -21.83 -8.72
CA ILE A 501 30.51 -21.67 -10.07
C ILE A 501 32.03 -21.89 -10.02
N THR A 502 32.52 -22.81 -10.85
CA THR A 502 33.93 -23.25 -10.87
C THR A 502 34.87 -22.30 -11.62
N THR A 503 34.34 -21.31 -12.32
CA THR A 503 35.10 -20.30 -13.04
C THR A 503 35.33 -19.07 -12.16
N PRO A 504 36.53 -18.46 -12.13
CA PRO A 504 36.75 -17.23 -11.39
C PRO A 504 35.80 -16.12 -11.84
N ILE A 505 35.03 -15.59 -10.88
CA ILE A 505 34.13 -14.45 -11.06
C ILE A 505 34.47 -13.39 -10.02
N ALA A 506 34.59 -12.16 -10.48
CA ALA A 506 34.73 -10.99 -9.63
C ALA A 506 33.72 -9.92 -10.04
N ILE A 507 33.02 -9.33 -9.08
CA ILE A 507 32.22 -8.12 -9.27
C ILE A 507 33.08 -6.94 -8.83
N GLN A 508 33.17 -5.93 -9.67
CA GLN A 508 34.04 -4.77 -9.47
C GLN A 508 33.27 -3.47 -9.74
N ASP A 509 33.68 -2.40 -9.07
CA ASP A 509 33.16 -1.05 -9.31
C ASP A 509 33.99 -0.27 -10.33
N ILE A 510 33.50 0.94 -10.65
CA ILE A 510 34.16 1.91 -11.53
C ILE A 510 35.53 2.40 -11.05
N ASN A 511 35.85 2.21 -9.77
CA ASN A 511 37.09 2.61 -9.14
C ASN A 511 38.08 1.44 -9.05
N TYR A 512 37.86 0.35 -9.80
CA TYR A 512 38.65 -0.88 -9.79
C TYR A 512 38.61 -1.65 -8.47
N ASN A 513 37.71 -1.33 -7.54
CA ASN A 513 37.60 -2.09 -6.30
C ASN A 513 36.84 -3.38 -6.56
N ILE A 514 37.33 -4.48 -5.99
CA ILE A 514 36.62 -5.75 -5.98
C ILE A 514 35.52 -5.67 -4.91
N ILE A 515 34.27 -5.79 -5.30
CA ILE A 515 33.11 -5.82 -4.40
C ILE A 515 32.88 -7.24 -3.90
N GLU A 516 32.95 -8.21 -4.81
CA GLU A 516 32.62 -9.60 -4.49
C GLU A 516 33.41 -10.55 -5.38
N VAL A 517 33.78 -11.71 -4.83
CA VAL A 517 34.52 -12.76 -5.55
C VAL A 517 33.97 -14.11 -5.17
N ASN A 518 33.80 -14.99 -6.15
CA ASN A 518 33.38 -16.34 -5.87
C ASN A 518 34.53 -17.22 -5.35
N PHE A 519 34.19 -18.41 -4.87
CA PHE A 519 35.14 -19.40 -4.40
C PHE A 519 36.22 -19.76 -5.43
N ALA A 520 35.86 -19.86 -6.71
CA ALA A 520 36.80 -20.16 -7.77
C ALA A 520 37.88 -19.07 -7.95
N ALA A 521 37.50 -17.79 -7.85
CA ALA A 521 38.46 -16.68 -7.92
C ALA A 521 39.44 -16.69 -6.73
N ARG A 522 38.93 -16.90 -5.51
CA ARG A 522 39.77 -17.03 -4.30
C ARG A 522 40.80 -18.15 -4.42
N ARG A 523 40.35 -19.29 -4.95
CA ARG A 523 41.21 -20.46 -5.18
C ARG A 523 42.25 -20.21 -6.28
N TYR A 524 41.88 -19.54 -7.35
CA TYR A 524 42.77 -19.26 -8.48
C TYR A 524 43.87 -18.26 -8.12
N PHE A 525 43.51 -17.16 -7.45
CA PHE A 525 44.46 -16.12 -7.03
C PHE A 525 45.17 -16.42 -5.71
N GLU A 526 44.84 -17.54 -5.05
CA GLU A 526 45.41 -17.98 -3.77
C GLU A 526 45.29 -16.91 -2.66
N LYS A 527 44.16 -16.18 -2.63
CA LYS A 527 43.88 -15.08 -1.69
C LYS A 527 42.53 -15.25 -1.03
N SER A 528 42.41 -14.80 0.23
CA SER A 528 41.15 -14.86 0.96
C SER A 528 40.14 -13.82 0.44
N ALA A 529 38.86 -13.98 0.79
CA ALA A 529 37.84 -12.97 0.46
C ALA A 529 38.19 -11.60 1.09
N GLU A 530 38.71 -11.62 2.31
CA GLU A 530 39.07 -10.44 3.10
C GLU A 530 40.25 -9.66 2.49
N GLU A 531 41.16 -10.35 1.80
CA GLU A 531 42.28 -9.72 1.07
C GLU A 531 41.86 -9.17 -0.29
N LEU A 532 40.89 -9.81 -0.95
CA LEU A 532 40.45 -9.44 -2.29
C LEU A 532 39.40 -8.33 -2.26
N ILE A 533 38.38 -8.44 -1.41
CA ILE A 533 37.27 -7.47 -1.34
C ILE A 533 37.80 -6.13 -0.82
N GLY A 534 37.50 -5.05 -1.53
CA GLY A 534 38.00 -3.70 -1.27
C GLY A 534 39.39 -3.43 -1.86
N SER A 535 40.14 -4.45 -2.27
CA SER A 535 41.41 -4.26 -2.98
C SER A 535 41.19 -3.87 -4.44
N LYS A 536 42.15 -3.12 -5.00
CA LYS A 536 42.15 -2.77 -6.43
C LYS A 536 42.45 -4.01 -7.28
N CYS A 537 41.67 -4.25 -8.34
CA CYS A 537 41.78 -5.45 -9.17
C CYS A 537 43.17 -5.63 -9.79
N TYR A 538 43.81 -4.54 -10.23
CA TYR A 538 45.15 -4.57 -10.81
C TYR A 538 46.25 -4.95 -9.81
N LYS A 539 46.05 -4.63 -8.52
CA LYS A 539 46.94 -5.01 -7.42
C LYS A 539 46.66 -6.43 -6.97
N ALA A 540 45.38 -6.78 -6.81
CA ALA A 540 44.94 -8.08 -6.34
C ALA A 540 45.28 -9.21 -7.32
N PHE A 541 44.95 -9.04 -8.61
CA PHE A 541 45.05 -10.09 -9.63
C PHE A 541 46.37 -10.09 -10.40
N PHE A 542 46.93 -8.90 -10.66
CA PHE A 542 48.12 -8.76 -11.53
C PHE A 542 49.38 -8.27 -10.80
N ASN A 543 49.30 -8.04 -9.48
CA ASN A 543 50.39 -7.49 -8.66
C ASN A 543 51.02 -6.22 -9.24
N ARG A 544 50.18 -5.31 -9.73
CA ARG A 544 50.58 -4.01 -10.28
C ARG A 544 50.23 -2.89 -9.30
N ASP A 545 51.00 -1.81 -9.35
CA ASP A 545 50.69 -0.58 -8.59
C ASP A 545 49.74 0.36 -9.33
N ARG A 546 49.51 0.10 -10.63
CA ARG A 546 48.66 0.92 -11.51
C ARG A 546 47.70 0.07 -12.35
N PRO A 547 46.57 0.63 -12.81
CA PRO A 547 45.65 -0.05 -13.70
C PRO A 547 46.30 -0.56 -14.99
N CYS A 548 45.59 -1.44 -15.68
CA CYS A 548 46.03 -1.96 -16.98
C CYS A 548 46.06 -0.82 -18.02
N LEU A 549 47.12 -0.78 -18.84
CA LEU A 549 47.30 0.24 -19.89
C LEU A 549 46.11 0.30 -20.88
N GLU A 550 45.50 -0.86 -21.15
CA GLU A 550 44.28 -1.02 -21.95
C GLU A 550 43.23 -1.76 -21.12
N CYS A 551 42.66 -1.08 -20.13
CA CYS A 551 41.67 -1.67 -19.24
C CYS A 551 40.27 -1.68 -19.87
N LEU A 552 39.85 -2.83 -20.41
CA LEU A 552 38.51 -3.00 -20.99
C LEU A 552 37.37 -2.89 -19.97
N ALA A 553 37.66 -3.03 -18.68
CA ALA A 553 36.66 -2.83 -17.63
C ALA A 553 36.09 -1.40 -17.67
N GLN A 554 36.93 -0.40 -17.92
CA GLN A 554 36.48 0.99 -18.05
C GLN A 554 35.65 1.21 -19.31
N ASP A 555 36.04 0.56 -20.42
CA ASP A 555 35.28 0.62 -21.67
C ASP A 555 33.89 -0.04 -21.52
N CYS A 556 33.81 -1.16 -20.78
CA CYS A 556 32.56 -1.85 -20.42
C CYS A 556 31.64 -0.96 -19.58
N LEU A 557 32.15 -0.35 -18.51
CA LEU A 557 31.35 0.53 -17.65
C LEU A 557 30.89 1.80 -18.36
N HIS A 558 31.75 2.39 -19.19
CA HIS A 558 31.46 3.61 -19.92
C HIS A 558 30.39 3.39 -21.00
N THR A 559 30.56 2.36 -21.83
CA THR A 559 29.63 2.07 -22.94
C THR A 559 28.40 1.28 -22.50
N ARG A 560 28.45 0.63 -21.33
CA ARG A 560 27.46 -0.35 -20.83
C ARG A 560 27.22 -1.52 -21.78
N LEU A 561 28.26 -1.91 -22.51
CA LEU A 561 28.27 -3.06 -23.41
C LEU A 561 29.25 -4.12 -22.90
N PRO A 562 29.03 -5.40 -23.24
CA PRO A 562 29.97 -6.45 -22.89
C PRO A 562 31.23 -6.36 -23.75
N PHE A 563 32.39 -6.59 -23.13
CA PHE A 563 33.68 -6.67 -23.82
C PHE A 563 34.35 -8.01 -23.54
N SER A 564 35.18 -8.46 -24.47
CA SER A 564 36.05 -9.60 -24.24
C SER A 564 37.48 -9.33 -24.71
N ALA A 565 38.44 -9.84 -23.96
CA ALA A 565 39.84 -9.89 -24.38
C ALA A 565 40.46 -11.22 -24.04
N GLU A 566 41.33 -11.66 -24.93
CA GLU A 566 42.24 -12.76 -24.62
C GLU A 566 43.47 -12.22 -23.91
N ARG A 567 43.81 -12.85 -22.79
CA ARG A 567 45.02 -12.57 -22.02
C ARG A 567 45.63 -13.90 -21.59
N GLN A 568 46.94 -13.99 -21.71
CA GLN A 568 47.68 -15.09 -21.08
C GLN A 568 47.92 -14.74 -19.61
N ASP A 569 47.86 -15.77 -18.78
CA ASP A 569 48.31 -15.70 -17.38
C ASP A 569 49.76 -15.20 -17.31
N VAL A 570 50.14 -14.60 -16.19
CA VAL A 570 51.50 -14.19 -15.81
C VAL A 570 52.52 -15.32 -16.05
N LYS A 571 52.12 -16.58 -15.85
CA LYS A 571 52.97 -17.76 -16.08
C LYS A 571 53.02 -18.23 -17.54
N GLY A 572 52.21 -17.66 -18.43
CA GLY A 572 52.11 -18.03 -19.85
C GLY A 572 51.53 -19.42 -20.14
N LEU A 573 51.10 -20.15 -19.11
CA LEU A 573 50.60 -21.53 -19.21
C LEU A 573 49.13 -21.61 -19.61
N LEU A 574 48.34 -20.64 -19.18
CA LEU A 574 46.90 -20.58 -19.43
C LEU A 574 46.56 -19.37 -20.29
N THR A 575 45.66 -19.57 -21.23
CA THR A 575 45.04 -18.50 -22.02
C THR A 575 43.62 -18.31 -21.52
N PHE A 576 43.36 -17.12 -20.96
CA PHE A 576 42.04 -16.72 -20.51
C PHE A 576 41.37 -15.82 -21.53
N GLN A 577 40.09 -16.05 -21.75
CA GLN A 577 39.18 -15.06 -22.31
C GLN A 577 38.50 -14.34 -21.14
N LEU A 578 38.92 -13.11 -20.90
CA LEU A 578 38.33 -12.21 -19.91
C LEU A 578 37.09 -11.61 -20.52
N ASN A 579 35.94 -11.84 -19.88
CA ASN A 579 34.66 -11.27 -20.30
C ASN A 579 34.16 -10.30 -19.23
N PHE A 580 33.74 -9.12 -19.68
CA PHE A 580 33.24 -8.04 -18.84
C PHE A 580 31.77 -7.82 -19.15
N TYR A 581 30.90 -7.85 -18.13
CA TYR A 581 29.47 -7.64 -18.27
C TYR A 581 28.99 -6.56 -17.29
N PRO A 582 28.33 -5.48 -17.77
CA PRO A 582 27.81 -4.46 -16.88
C PRO A 582 26.60 -4.99 -16.09
N ILE A 583 26.52 -4.69 -14.80
CA ILE A 583 25.35 -5.03 -13.97
C ILE A 583 24.50 -3.76 -13.79
N PRO A 584 23.20 -3.80 -14.12
CA PRO A 584 22.32 -2.66 -13.89
C PRO A 584 22.13 -2.42 -12.39
N VAL A 585 22.53 -1.24 -11.91
CA VAL A 585 22.38 -0.79 -10.53
C VAL A 585 21.52 0.48 -10.45
N PRO A 586 20.84 0.74 -9.32
CA PRO A 586 20.13 2.01 -9.10
C PRO A 586 21.07 3.22 -9.26
N LYS A 587 20.55 4.36 -9.72
CA LYS A 587 21.35 5.57 -10.02
C LYS A 587 22.18 6.11 -8.84
N THR A 588 21.81 5.78 -7.61
CA THR A 588 22.51 6.22 -6.38
C THR A 588 23.73 5.38 -6.04
N THR A 589 23.95 4.26 -6.75
CA THR A 589 25.01 3.31 -6.47
C THR A 589 26.09 3.42 -7.55
N LEU A 590 27.36 3.25 -7.16
CA LEU A 590 28.47 3.23 -8.11
C LEU A 590 28.21 2.15 -9.18
N PRO A 591 28.46 2.42 -10.48
CA PRO A 591 28.37 1.41 -11.53
C PRO A 591 29.28 0.22 -11.24
N ILE A 592 28.76 -0.99 -11.45
CA ILE A 592 29.50 -2.24 -11.23
C ILE A 592 29.44 -3.13 -12.47
N PHE A 593 30.43 -3.99 -12.62
CA PHE A 593 30.50 -4.98 -13.68
C PHE A 593 30.95 -6.33 -13.11
N LEU A 594 30.60 -7.39 -13.82
CA LEU A 594 31.05 -8.74 -13.60
C LEU A 594 32.22 -9.04 -14.55
N GLU A 595 33.35 -9.46 -14.01
CA GLU A 595 34.48 -10.03 -14.73
C GLU A 595 34.47 -11.55 -14.57
N PHE A 596 34.50 -12.26 -15.70
CA PHE A 596 34.51 -13.72 -15.77
C PHE A 596 35.74 -14.21 -16.55
N PHE A 597 36.53 -15.09 -15.94
CA PHE A 597 37.80 -15.58 -16.49
C PHE A 597 37.62 -16.96 -17.13
N GLN A 598 37.37 -17.02 -18.43
CA GLN A 598 37.19 -18.30 -19.12
C GLN A 598 38.53 -18.90 -19.54
N ASP A 599 38.91 -20.05 -19.00
CA ASP A 599 40.06 -20.80 -19.52
C ASP A 599 39.73 -21.37 -20.91
N VAL A 600 40.38 -20.83 -21.93
CA VAL A 600 40.24 -21.26 -23.33
C VAL A 600 41.49 -21.97 -23.85
N THR A 601 42.41 -22.34 -22.96
CA THR A 601 43.71 -22.93 -23.32
C THR A 601 43.53 -24.16 -24.20
N LYS A 602 42.76 -25.14 -23.74
CA LYS A 602 42.52 -26.40 -24.47
C LYS A 602 41.77 -26.19 -25.79
N GLN A 603 40.80 -25.28 -25.80
CA GLN A 603 40.04 -24.95 -27.00
C GLN A 603 40.97 -24.32 -28.06
N LYS A 604 41.85 -23.43 -27.62
CA LYS A 604 42.79 -22.74 -28.50
C LYS A 604 43.86 -23.66 -29.04
N THR A 605 44.43 -24.54 -28.20
CA THR A 605 45.39 -25.56 -28.68
C THR A 605 44.75 -26.48 -29.71
N LEU A 606 43.51 -26.94 -29.47
CA LEU A 606 42.79 -27.78 -30.43
C LEU A 606 42.42 -27.02 -31.72
N GLN A 607 42.05 -25.75 -31.62
CA GLN A 607 41.78 -24.90 -32.78
C GLN A 607 43.05 -24.68 -33.61
N ASP A 608 44.18 -24.42 -32.96
CA ASP A 608 45.48 -24.26 -33.63
C ASP A 608 45.92 -25.58 -34.29
N GLU A 609 45.71 -26.72 -33.63
CA GLU A 609 45.93 -28.06 -34.18
C GLU A 609 45.03 -28.35 -35.39
N LEU A 610 43.74 -27.98 -35.33
CA LEU A 610 42.80 -28.12 -36.45
C LEU A 610 43.20 -27.23 -37.63
N ILE A 611 43.53 -25.96 -37.38
CA ILE A 611 44.00 -25.04 -38.43
C ILE A 611 45.30 -25.58 -39.07
N GLN A 612 46.20 -26.16 -38.27
CA GLN A 612 47.39 -26.82 -38.78
C GLN A 612 47.04 -28.06 -39.61
N SER A 613 46.13 -28.90 -39.13
CA SER A 613 45.69 -30.13 -39.83
C SER A 613 44.99 -29.82 -41.15
N GLU A 614 44.12 -28.82 -41.19
CA GLU A 614 43.40 -28.37 -42.39
C GLU A 614 44.36 -27.74 -43.42
N LYS A 615 45.34 -26.95 -42.96
CA LYS A 615 46.42 -26.42 -43.83
C LYS A 615 47.32 -27.52 -44.38
N LEU A 616 47.67 -28.52 -43.57
CA LEU A 616 48.55 -29.62 -43.97
C LEU A 616 47.84 -30.59 -44.93
N ALA A 617 46.55 -30.86 -44.70
CA ALA A 617 45.73 -31.68 -45.58
C ALA A 617 45.52 -31.04 -46.96
N GLY A 618 45.48 -29.71 -47.05
CA GLY A 618 45.25 -28.99 -48.31
C GLY A 618 46.48 -28.74 -49.20
N ILE A 619 47.70 -28.62 -48.64
CA ILE A 619 48.86 -28.07 -49.37
C ILE A 619 49.98 -29.08 -49.63
N GLY A 620 50.16 -30.10 -48.78
CA GLY A 620 51.40 -30.87 -48.72
C GLY A 620 51.76 -31.72 -49.95
N THR A 621 50.78 -32.27 -50.68
CA THR A 621 51.05 -33.37 -51.62
C THR A 621 51.06 -32.96 -53.10
N LEU A 622 50.40 -31.85 -53.47
CA LEU A 622 50.23 -31.46 -54.89
C LEU A 622 51.22 -30.38 -55.36
N VAL A 623 51.58 -29.43 -54.49
CA VAL A 623 52.32 -28.21 -54.90
C VAL A 623 53.79 -28.50 -55.19
N SER A 624 54.43 -29.39 -54.43
CA SER A 624 55.86 -29.69 -54.60
C SER A 624 56.19 -30.49 -55.87
N GLY A 625 55.23 -31.29 -56.38
CA GLY A 625 55.40 -32.05 -57.63
C GLY A 625 55.15 -31.18 -58.86
N ILE A 626 54.05 -30.42 -58.87
CA ILE A 626 53.63 -29.61 -60.03
C ILE A 626 54.57 -28.42 -60.26
N ALA A 627 55.09 -27.78 -59.21
CA ALA A 627 56.02 -26.65 -59.37
C ALA A 627 57.34 -27.06 -60.05
N HIS A 628 57.83 -28.27 -59.78
CA HIS A 628 59.03 -28.80 -60.41
C HIS A 628 58.79 -29.16 -61.89
N GLU A 629 57.59 -29.64 -62.23
CA GLU A 629 57.20 -30.00 -63.58
C GLU A 629 56.88 -28.80 -64.49
N ILE A 630 56.47 -27.65 -63.93
CA ILE A 630 56.21 -26.41 -64.72
C ILE A 630 57.46 -25.53 -64.82
N ASN A 631 58.32 -25.49 -63.80
CA ASN A 631 59.59 -24.74 -63.88
C ASN A 631 60.54 -25.31 -64.94
N ASN A 632 60.50 -26.62 -65.19
CA ASN A 632 61.33 -27.26 -66.21
C ASN A 632 61.06 -26.77 -67.65
N PRO A 633 59.82 -26.77 -68.17
CA PRO A 633 59.53 -26.22 -69.49
C PRO A 633 59.69 -24.69 -69.55
N LEU A 634 59.38 -23.95 -68.48
CA LEU A 634 59.62 -22.51 -68.43
C LEU A 634 61.11 -22.17 -68.51
N GLY A 635 61.98 -22.93 -67.83
CA GLY A 635 63.43 -22.78 -67.93
C GLY A 635 63.97 -23.06 -69.33
N ALA A 636 63.39 -24.05 -70.04
CA ALA A 636 63.73 -24.34 -71.43
C ALA A 636 63.27 -23.24 -72.40
N ILE A 637 62.06 -22.68 -72.20
CA ILE A 637 61.55 -21.54 -72.98
C ILE A 637 62.42 -20.31 -72.75
N LEU A 638 62.79 -20.03 -71.49
CA LEU A 638 63.66 -18.90 -71.15
C LEU A 638 65.04 -19.06 -71.79
N GLY A 639 65.68 -20.22 -71.61
CA GLY A 639 67.02 -20.48 -72.12
C GLY A 639 67.07 -20.46 -73.65
N THR A 640 66.03 -20.95 -74.32
CA THR A 640 65.94 -20.88 -75.79
C THR A 640 65.73 -19.44 -76.27
N ALA A 641 64.88 -18.67 -75.59
CA ALA A 641 64.65 -17.27 -75.93
C ALA A 641 65.89 -16.39 -75.64
N ASP A 642 66.64 -16.66 -74.56
CA ASP A 642 67.89 -15.99 -74.23
C ASP A 642 69.01 -16.29 -75.24
N ILE A 643 69.05 -17.50 -75.81
CA ILE A 643 69.99 -17.84 -76.91
C ILE A 643 69.56 -17.19 -78.23
N MET A 644 68.25 -17.11 -78.49
CA MET A 644 67.72 -16.45 -79.69
C MET A 644 67.94 -14.93 -79.67
N LEU A 645 67.95 -14.30 -78.49
CA LEU A 645 67.98 -12.84 -78.38
C LEU A 645 69.25 -12.20 -79.00
N PRO A 646 70.48 -12.70 -78.77
CA PRO A 646 71.69 -12.23 -79.46
C PRO A 646 71.69 -12.42 -80.98
N GLU A 647 70.92 -13.39 -81.49
CA GLU A 647 70.79 -13.67 -82.93
C GLU A 647 69.74 -12.77 -83.61
N THR A 648 68.94 -12.04 -82.82
CA THR A 648 68.00 -11.04 -83.35
C THR A 648 68.71 -9.71 -83.65
N ALA A 649 68.47 -9.15 -84.83
CA ALA A 649 69.02 -7.85 -85.20
C ALA A 649 68.36 -6.71 -84.39
N GLU A 650 69.16 -5.75 -83.94
CA GLU A 650 68.71 -4.63 -83.11
C GLU A 650 67.61 -3.78 -83.80
N GLY A 651 66.56 -3.44 -83.04
CA GLY A 651 65.44 -2.62 -83.51
C GLY A 651 64.38 -3.36 -84.32
N THR A 652 64.45 -4.70 -84.40
CA THR A 652 63.47 -5.51 -85.13
C THR A 652 62.31 -5.96 -84.26
N ARG A 653 61.14 -6.17 -84.87
CA ARG A 653 59.99 -6.80 -84.19
C ARG A 653 60.30 -8.19 -83.64
N LEU A 654 61.25 -8.90 -84.24
CA LEU A 654 61.66 -10.22 -83.75
C LEU A 654 62.43 -10.09 -82.43
N GLN A 655 63.28 -9.07 -82.29
CA GLN A 655 63.93 -8.73 -81.03
C GLN A 655 62.88 -8.36 -79.96
N GLU A 656 61.89 -7.54 -80.31
CA GLU A 656 60.77 -7.20 -79.42
C GLU A 656 59.98 -8.44 -78.99
N TYR A 657 59.64 -9.34 -79.92
CA TYR A 657 58.92 -10.57 -79.59
C TYR A 657 59.74 -11.54 -78.75
N THR A 658 61.04 -11.66 -79.00
CA THR A 658 61.93 -12.51 -78.18
C THR A 658 62.09 -11.93 -76.77
N GLN A 659 62.20 -10.61 -76.65
CA GLN A 659 62.15 -9.92 -75.36
C GLN A 659 60.79 -10.08 -74.66
N ASP A 660 59.70 -10.08 -75.41
CA ASP A 660 58.36 -10.37 -74.89
C ASP A 660 58.23 -11.80 -74.37
N ILE A 661 58.78 -12.78 -75.09
CA ILE A 661 58.80 -14.19 -74.66
C ILE A 661 59.61 -14.33 -73.38
N ILE A 662 60.80 -13.72 -73.32
CA ILE A 662 61.61 -13.68 -72.09
C ILE A 662 60.80 -13.04 -70.96
N ARG A 663 60.16 -11.89 -71.21
CA ARG A 663 59.34 -11.18 -70.22
C ARG A 663 58.14 -11.99 -69.74
N TYR A 664 57.41 -12.66 -70.64
CA TYR A 664 56.25 -13.47 -70.27
C TYR A 664 56.64 -14.75 -69.54
N ALA A 665 57.74 -15.41 -69.94
CA ALA A 665 58.24 -16.59 -69.27
C ALA A 665 58.85 -16.25 -67.90
N GLN A 666 59.51 -15.11 -67.76
CA GLN A 666 59.92 -14.55 -66.46
C GLN A 666 58.70 -14.26 -65.58
N ASN A 667 57.68 -13.56 -66.11
CA ASN A 667 56.43 -13.28 -65.38
C ASN A 667 55.71 -14.56 -64.95
N ALA A 668 55.66 -15.59 -65.79
CA ALA A 668 55.04 -16.87 -65.45
C ALA A 668 55.82 -17.63 -64.36
N ALA A 669 57.15 -17.62 -64.43
CA ALA A 669 58.02 -18.17 -63.38
C ALA A 669 57.88 -17.38 -62.07
N GLU A 670 57.67 -16.07 -62.14
CA GLU A 670 57.42 -15.19 -61.00
C GLU A 670 56.04 -15.45 -60.37
N VAL A 671 54.98 -15.61 -61.17
CA VAL A 671 53.64 -15.99 -60.69
C VAL A 671 53.62 -17.37 -60.03
N ILE A 672 54.39 -18.33 -60.53
CA ILE A 672 54.52 -19.67 -59.92
C ILE A 672 55.33 -19.59 -58.62
N ARG A 673 56.36 -18.75 -58.58
CA ARG A 673 57.08 -18.40 -57.35
C ARG A 673 56.17 -17.67 -56.36
N ASP A 674 55.24 -16.84 -56.81
CA ASP A 674 54.22 -16.15 -55.99
C ASP A 674 53.14 -17.11 -55.48
N LEU A 675 52.79 -18.16 -56.23
CA LEU A 675 51.93 -19.25 -55.76
C LEU A 675 52.65 -20.07 -54.66
N MET A 676 53.96 -20.28 -54.78
CA MET A 676 54.79 -20.79 -53.68
C MET A 676 54.86 -19.83 -52.49
N LEU A 677 54.76 -18.51 -52.73
CA LEU A 677 54.63 -17.51 -51.67
C LEU A 677 53.23 -17.50 -51.05
N TYR A 678 52.15 -17.88 -51.74
CA TYR A 678 50.80 -17.97 -51.14
C TYR A 678 50.67 -19.13 -50.12
N SER A 679 51.49 -20.17 -50.28
CA SER A 679 51.73 -21.19 -49.25
C SER A 679 52.53 -20.64 -48.04
N ARG A 680 53.06 -19.42 -48.12
CA ARG A 680 53.80 -18.70 -47.06
C ARG A 680 53.12 -17.37 -46.70
N LYS A 681 52.43 -17.32 -45.57
CA LYS A 681 51.91 -16.10 -44.87
C LYS A 681 52.41 -14.76 -45.46
N THR A 682 51.57 -13.99 -46.17
CA THR A 682 51.86 -12.60 -46.53
C THR A 682 51.00 -11.63 -45.70
N LYS A 683 51.64 -10.67 -45.02
CA LYS A 683 50.97 -9.55 -44.35
C LYS A 683 50.49 -8.56 -45.43
N SER A 684 49.22 -8.21 -45.48
CA SER A 684 48.68 -7.27 -46.48
C SER A 684 48.21 -5.96 -45.80
N GLN A 685 48.59 -4.81 -46.36
CA GLN A 685 48.31 -3.46 -45.82
C GLN A 685 47.07 -2.83 -46.49
N PRO A 686 46.38 -1.86 -45.84
CA PRO A 686 45.24 -1.14 -46.42
C PRO A 686 45.64 -0.20 -47.57
N ASP A 687 44.82 -0.11 -48.63
CA ASP A 687 45.00 0.78 -49.80
C ASP A 687 43.70 1.57 -50.10
N MET A 688 43.73 2.54 -51.02
CA MET A 688 42.55 3.27 -51.48
C MET A 688 41.77 2.40 -52.47
N VAL A 689 40.60 1.94 -52.06
CA VAL A 689 39.83 0.92 -52.75
C VAL A 689 38.52 1.49 -53.26
N ASN A 690 38.27 1.34 -54.56
CA ASN A 690 36.96 1.53 -55.14
C ASN A 690 36.04 0.37 -54.74
N VAL A 691 35.08 0.66 -53.85
CA VAL A 691 34.17 -0.33 -53.28
C VAL A 691 33.29 -0.99 -54.35
N VAL A 692 32.83 -0.22 -55.34
CA VAL A 692 32.00 -0.73 -56.44
C VAL A 692 32.79 -1.74 -57.27
N ALA A 693 34.07 -1.48 -57.53
CA ALA A 693 34.94 -2.39 -58.28
C ALA A 693 35.17 -3.72 -57.53
N VAL A 694 35.39 -3.67 -56.20
CA VAL A 694 35.56 -4.88 -55.39
C VAL A 694 34.26 -5.66 -55.29
N LEU A 695 33.11 -4.99 -55.11
CA LEU A 695 31.80 -5.62 -55.09
C LEU A 695 31.49 -6.34 -56.41
N GLU A 696 31.80 -5.72 -57.55
CA GLU A 696 31.69 -6.34 -58.88
C GLU A 696 32.61 -7.56 -59.04
N ASN A 697 33.86 -7.45 -58.60
CA ASN A 697 34.80 -8.57 -58.67
C ASN A 697 34.40 -9.72 -57.75
N SER A 698 33.85 -9.45 -56.57
CA SER A 698 33.27 -10.45 -55.68
C SER A 698 32.06 -11.14 -56.29
N LEU A 699 31.16 -10.39 -56.95
CA LEU A 699 30.04 -10.97 -57.68
C LEU A 699 30.52 -11.89 -58.81
N LYS A 700 31.48 -11.45 -59.63
CA LYS A 700 32.07 -12.28 -60.69
C LYS A 700 32.70 -13.56 -60.15
N LEU A 701 33.38 -13.47 -59.00
CA LEU A 701 33.98 -14.62 -58.34
C LEU A 701 32.91 -15.58 -57.79
N ALA A 702 31.84 -15.05 -57.18
CA ALA A 702 30.71 -15.84 -56.72
C ALA A 702 30.01 -16.58 -57.87
N MET A 703 29.74 -15.89 -58.98
CA MET A 703 29.12 -16.47 -60.18
C MET A 703 29.94 -17.58 -60.83
N ARG A 704 31.27 -17.59 -60.62
CA ARG A 704 32.17 -18.66 -61.10
C ARG A 704 32.28 -19.84 -60.12
N GLY A 705 32.05 -19.58 -58.83
CA GLY A 705 32.25 -20.55 -57.76
C GLY A 705 31.00 -21.29 -57.30
N ILE A 706 29.80 -20.75 -57.54
CA ILE A 706 28.51 -21.30 -57.07
C ILE A 706 27.44 -21.15 -58.16
N ASP A 707 26.51 -22.11 -58.24
CA ASP A 707 25.35 -22.04 -59.14
C ASP A 707 24.29 -21.05 -58.61
N PHE A 708 23.94 -20.05 -59.43
CA PHE A 708 22.94 -19.01 -59.10
C PHE A 708 21.52 -19.43 -59.48
N GLY A 709 21.32 -20.53 -60.22
CA GLY A 709 19.99 -20.99 -60.62
C GLY A 709 19.19 -19.90 -61.35
N SER A 710 17.97 -19.61 -60.86
CA SER A 710 17.06 -18.59 -61.41
C SER A 710 17.10 -17.23 -60.68
N VAL A 711 18.11 -16.99 -59.82
CA VAL A 711 18.26 -15.75 -59.07
C VAL A 711 18.49 -14.55 -60.00
N THR A 712 17.61 -13.55 -59.92
CA THR A 712 17.74 -12.29 -60.66
C THR A 712 18.65 -11.32 -59.90
N VAL A 713 19.74 -10.85 -60.52
CA VAL A 713 20.66 -9.88 -59.90
C VAL A 713 20.29 -8.45 -60.32
N ARG A 714 19.87 -7.60 -59.37
CA ARG A 714 19.63 -6.16 -59.55
C ARG A 714 20.83 -5.37 -59.02
N LYS A 715 21.36 -4.46 -59.84
CA LYS A 715 22.53 -3.64 -59.51
C LYS A 715 22.17 -2.16 -59.57
N ASN A 716 22.31 -1.46 -58.46
CA ASN A 716 22.10 -0.02 -58.33
C ASN A 716 23.35 0.64 -57.73
N TYR A 717 24.30 1.02 -58.56
CA TYR A 717 25.52 1.66 -58.09
C TYR A 717 25.51 3.15 -58.44
N ASP A 718 25.57 3.97 -57.41
CA ASP A 718 25.86 5.40 -57.52
C ASP A 718 27.39 5.61 -57.52
N GLN A 719 27.80 6.82 -57.88
CA GLN A 719 29.20 7.23 -57.74
C GLN A 719 29.53 7.37 -56.24
N THR A 720 30.49 6.59 -55.75
CA THR A 720 30.96 6.60 -54.36
C THR A 720 32.43 6.99 -54.28
N ASN A 721 32.85 7.53 -53.14
CA ASN A 721 34.25 7.79 -52.87
C ASN A 721 35.01 6.47 -52.61
N GLU A 722 36.32 6.47 -52.81
CA GLU A 722 37.18 5.34 -52.41
C GLU A 722 37.19 5.18 -50.89
N VAL A 723 37.50 3.98 -50.39
CA VAL A 723 37.61 3.66 -48.97
C VAL A 723 39.01 3.12 -48.67
N GLN A 724 39.59 3.44 -47.52
CA GLN A 724 40.90 2.90 -47.13
C GLN A 724 40.73 1.49 -46.54
N ALA A 725 41.01 0.46 -47.33
CA ALA A 725 40.80 -0.92 -46.93
C ALA A 725 41.71 -1.89 -47.68
N ASN A 726 41.80 -3.12 -47.19
CA ASN A 726 42.45 -4.19 -47.92
C ASN A 726 41.47 -4.76 -48.95
N ALA A 727 41.79 -4.66 -50.24
CA ALA A 727 40.92 -5.13 -51.31
C ALA A 727 40.58 -6.62 -51.19
N THR A 728 41.51 -7.47 -50.75
CA THR A 728 41.29 -8.91 -50.55
C THR A 728 40.39 -9.19 -49.35
N GLU A 729 40.54 -8.46 -48.25
CA GLU A 729 39.66 -8.61 -47.08
C GLU A 729 38.23 -8.11 -47.39
N LEU A 730 38.08 -6.97 -48.09
CA LEU A 730 36.77 -6.50 -48.56
C LEU A 730 36.14 -7.46 -49.59
N GLN A 731 36.96 -8.02 -50.49
CA GLN A 731 36.50 -9.02 -51.44
C GLN A 731 35.93 -10.25 -50.73
N GLN A 732 36.58 -10.68 -49.63
CA GLN A 732 36.11 -11.77 -48.77
C GLN A 732 34.79 -11.44 -48.07
N VAL A 733 34.61 -10.20 -47.58
CA VAL A 733 33.35 -9.74 -46.99
C VAL A 733 32.21 -9.85 -48.01
N PHE A 734 32.36 -9.23 -49.18
CA PHE A 734 31.30 -9.22 -50.19
C PHE A 734 31.03 -10.62 -50.75
N LEU A 735 32.08 -11.44 -50.93
CA LEU A 735 31.92 -12.83 -51.36
C LEU A 735 31.08 -13.60 -50.34
N ASN A 736 31.37 -13.49 -49.04
CA ASN A 736 30.59 -14.17 -47.99
C ASN A 736 29.12 -13.73 -47.97
N LEU A 737 28.84 -12.44 -48.13
CA LEU A 737 27.47 -11.94 -48.15
C LEU A 737 26.70 -12.36 -49.41
N ILE A 738 27.32 -12.29 -50.59
CA ILE A 738 26.71 -12.71 -51.86
C ILE A 738 26.44 -14.22 -51.84
N VAL A 739 27.40 -15.02 -51.38
CA VAL A 739 27.24 -16.48 -51.25
C VAL A 739 26.13 -16.83 -50.27
N ASN A 740 26.06 -16.15 -49.12
CA ASN A 740 25.00 -16.39 -48.14
C ASN A 740 23.62 -15.99 -48.68
N ALA A 741 23.52 -14.87 -49.38
CA ALA A 741 22.29 -14.40 -50.02
C ALA A 741 21.77 -15.40 -51.06
N VAL A 742 22.63 -15.88 -51.96
CA VAL A 742 22.27 -16.89 -52.98
C VAL A 742 21.84 -18.21 -52.34
N GLN A 743 22.57 -18.67 -51.32
CA GLN A 743 22.21 -19.89 -50.60
C GLN A 743 20.89 -19.77 -49.84
N ALA A 744 20.54 -18.58 -49.34
CA ALA A 744 19.27 -18.35 -48.64
C ALA A 744 18.04 -18.36 -49.55
N MET A 745 18.23 -18.22 -50.87
CA MET A 745 17.16 -18.17 -51.88
C MET A 745 16.83 -19.54 -52.49
N ASN A 746 17.60 -20.61 -52.21
CA ASN A 746 17.37 -21.96 -52.75
C ASN A 746 17.09 -21.96 -54.29
N SER A 747 17.89 -21.19 -55.04
CA SER A 747 17.86 -21.11 -56.51
C SER A 747 16.73 -20.29 -57.15
N ASP A 748 15.90 -19.55 -56.40
CA ASP A 748 14.89 -18.61 -56.92
C ASP A 748 14.74 -17.36 -56.03
N GLY A 749 14.72 -16.17 -56.63
CA GLY A 749 14.65 -14.90 -55.89
C GLY A 749 15.39 -13.73 -56.56
N THR A 750 15.49 -12.59 -55.86
CA THR A 750 16.19 -11.40 -56.34
C THR A 750 17.33 -11.01 -55.39
N LEU A 751 18.58 -11.01 -55.90
CA LEU A 751 19.73 -10.41 -55.23
C LEU A 751 19.86 -8.95 -55.66
N THR A 752 19.69 -8.01 -54.73
CA THR A 752 19.90 -6.58 -54.96
C THR A 752 21.23 -6.13 -54.37
N LEU A 753 22.10 -5.58 -55.21
CA LEU A 753 23.36 -4.96 -54.82
C LEU A 753 23.25 -3.45 -55.04
N GLU A 754 23.34 -2.68 -53.96
CA GLU A 754 23.33 -1.21 -54.00
C GLU A 754 24.64 -0.66 -53.45
N ALA A 755 25.15 0.42 -54.02
CA ALA A 755 26.25 1.17 -53.45
C ALA A 755 25.96 2.66 -53.61
N ARG A 756 25.91 3.42 -52.51
CA ARG A 756 25.57 4.84 -52.52
C ARG A 756 26.35 5.66 -51.49
N GLN A 757 26.48 6.96 -51.74
CA GLN A 757 27.10 7.90 -50.82
C GLN A 757 26.02 8.54 -49.93
N VAL A 758 26.14 8.42 -48.60
CA VAL A 758 25.23 9.06 -47.63
C VAL A 758 26.06 9.89 -46.66
N GLY A 759 25.97 11.22 -46.74
CA GLY A 759 26.90 12.09 -46.03
C GLY A 759 28.33 11.82 -46.51
N GLY A 760 29.22 11.39 -45.63
CA GLY A 760 30.57 10.95 -46.00
C GLY A 760 30.82 9.47 -45.76
N ASP A 761 29.77 8.66 -45.62
CA ASP A 761 29.90 7.20 -45.62
C ASP A 761 29.49 6.64 -46.99
N VAL A 762 30.23 5.63 -47.44
CA VAL A 762 29.89 4.74 -48.55
C VAL A 762 29.04 3.60 -47.98
N ILE A 763 27.76 3.57 -48.37
CA ILE A 763 26.81 2.55 -47.97
C ILE A 763 26.72 1.50 -49.07
N VAL A 764 27.06 0.25 -48.75
CA VAL A 764 26.84 -0.92 -49.62
C VAL A 764 25.69 -1.74 -49.05
N ILE A 765 24.74 -2.12 -49.90
CA ILE A 765 23.61 -2.97 -49.51
C ILE A 765 23.67 -4.25 -50.32
N VAL A 766 23.63 -5.39 -49.63
CA VAL A 766 23.41 -6.72 -50.21
C VAL A 766 22.08 -7.21 -49.66
N GLN A 767 21.07 -7.29 -50.52
CA GLN A 767 19.72 -7.69 -50.15
C GLN A 767 19.28 -8.91 -50.94
N ASP A 768 18.75 -9.92 -50.27
CA ASP A 768 18.09 -11.08 -50.87
C ASP A 768 16.58 -11.08 -50.60
N THR A 769 15.86 -11.93 -51.34
CA THR A 769 14.45 -12.24 -51.10
C THR A 769 14.27 -13.69 -50.64
N GLY A 770 15.28 -14.22 -49.92
CA GLY A 770 15.30 -15.61 -49.45
C GLY A 770 14.47 -15.81 -48.18
N ILE A 771 14.76 -16.89 -47.45
CA ILE A 771 14.02 -17.28 -46.24
C ILE A 771 14.14 -16.27 -45.07
N GLY A 772 15.07 -15.32 -45.14
CA GLY A 772 15.31 -14.33 -44.09
C GLY A 772 15.87 -14.93 -42.80
N ILE A 773 15.98 -14.11 -41.77
CA ILE A 773 16.57 -14.44 -40.47
C ILE A 773 15.52 -14.21 -39.38
N LYS A 774 15.31 -15.20 -38.52
CA LYS A 774 14.38 -15.08 -37.38
C LYS A 774 14.83 -14.00 -36.41
N LYS A 775 13.88 -13.23 -35.88
CA LYS A 775 14.16 -12.12 -34.93
C LYS A 775 14.98 -12.54 -33.71
N GLN A 776 14.77 -13.76 -33.21
CA GLN A 776 15.51 -14.35 -32.07
C GLN A 776 16.97 -14.72 -32.37
N ASP A 777 17.34 -14.74 -33.66
CA ASP A 777 18.65 -15.18 -34.15
C ASP A 777 19.48 -14.00 -34.69
N LEU A 778 18.87 -12.82 -34.90
CA LEU A 778 19.56 -11.60 -35.35
C LEU A 778 20.74 -11.18 -34.46
N ASP A 779 20.66 -11.39 -33.15
CA ASP A 779 21.76 -11.08 -32.22
C ASP A 779 22.86 -12.15 -32.23
N LYS A 780 22.61 -13.31 -32.87
CA LYS A 780 23.49 -14.47 -32.87
C LYS A 780 24.17 -14.72 -34.20
N VAL A 781 23.70 -14.16 -35.32
CA VAL A 781 24.26 -14.42 -36.67
C VAL A 781 25.71 -13.98 -36.85
N PHE A 782 26.20 -13.09 -35.98
CA PHE A 782 27.61 -12.70 -35.95
C PHE A 782 28.47 -13.53 -34.99
N ASN A 783 27.87 -14.43 -34.19
CA ASN A 783 28.61 -15.34 -33.34
C ASN A 783 29.34 -16.39 -34.20
N PRO A 784 30.63 -16.65 -33.95
CA PRO A 784 31.35 -17.71 -34.63
C PRO A 784 30.62 -19.06 -34.51
N PHE A 785 30.57 -19.82 -35.60
CA PHE A 785 29.93 -21.14 -35.71
C PHE A 785 28.39 -21.14 -35.63
N PHE A 786 27.75 -19.98 -35.50
CA PHE A 786 26.30 -19.89 -35.59
C PHE A 786 25.86 -20.14 -37.05
N THR A 787 25.01 -21.15 -37.25
CA THR A 787 24.42 -21.46 -38.55
C THR A 787 23.01 -22.00 -38.35
N THR A 788 22.09 -21.61 -39.22
CA THR A 788 20.73 -22.17 -39.30
C THR A 788 20.62 -23.25 -40.38
N LYS A 789 21.72 -23.58 -41.06
CA LYS A 789 21.81 -24.61 -42.11
C LYS A 789 22.07 -25.99 -41.52
N ASP A 790 21.72 -27.04 -42.25
CA ASP A 790 21.94 -28.44 -41.84
C ASP A 790 23.43 -28.75 -41.56
N PRO A 791 23.72 -29.70 -40.65
CA PRO A 791 25.09 -30.07 -40.30
C PRO A 791 25.92 -30.45 -41.53
N GLY A 792 27.01 -29.72 -41.78
CA GLY A 792 27.90 -29.93 -42.93
C GLY A 792 27.64 -29.02 -44.14
N ALA A 793 26.54 -28.24 -44.16
CA ALA A 793 26.21 -27.32 -45.26
C ALA A 793 26.68 -25.86 -45.04
N GLY A 794 27.23 -25.53 -43.87
CA GLY A 794 27.75 -24.19 -43.58
C GLY A 794 28.71 -24.18 -42.39
N THR A 795 29.79 -23.41 -42.51
CA THR A 795 30.85 -23.31 -41.48
C THR A 795 30.47 -22.39 -40.31
N GLY A 796 29.43 -21.56 -40.46
CA GLY A 796 29.03 -20.56 -39.45
C GLY A 796 30.08 -19.47 -39.19
N LEU A 797 31.12 -19.38 -40.03
CA LEU A 797 32.24 -18.43 -39.88
C LEU A 797 32.15 -17.24 -40.83
N GLY A 798 31.38 -17.33 -41.91
CA GLY A 798 31.36 -16.31 -42.97
C GLY A 798 30.91 -14.93 -42.49
N LEU A 799 29.85 -14.86 -41.70
CA LEU A 799 29.29 -13.60 -41.17
C LEU A 799 30.12 -13.03 -40.02
N SER A 800 30.69 -13.87 -39.16
CA SER A 800 31.58 -13.42 -38.08
C SER A 800 32.90 -12.86 -38.62
N ILE A 801 33.45 -13.46 -39.68
CA ILE A 801 34.62 -12.94 -40.41
C ILE A 801 34.26 -11.62 -41.13
N ALA A 802 33.10 -11.56 -41.79
CA ALA A 802 32.65 -10.33 -42.44
C ALA A 802 32.51 -9.18 -41.44
N HIS A 803 31.90 -9.45 -40.29
CA HIS A 803 31.78 -8.48 -39.19
C HIS A 803 33.13 -8.05 -38.64
N HIS A 804 34.06 -8.98 -38.45
CA HIS A 804 35.41 -8.67 -37.97
C HIS A 804 36.19 -7.78 -38.95
N ILE A 805 36.16 -8.10 -40.24
CA ILE A 805 36.84 -7.31 -41.28
C ILE A 805 36.25 -5.90 -41.37
N ILE A 806 34.93 -5.77 -41.39
CA ILE A 806 34.26 -4.46 -41.46
C ILE A 806 34.53 -3.63 -40.21
N SER A 807 34.50 -4.24 -39.02
CA SER A 807 34.82 -3.57 -37.76
C SER A 807 36.29 -3.11 -37.72
N LYS A 808 37.21 -3.94 -38.24
CA LYS A 808 38.66 -3.65 -38.32
C LYS A 808 38.96 -2.41 -39.16
N ILE A 809 38.16 -2.12 -40.20
CA ILE A 809 38.31 -0.93 -41.06
C ILE A 809 37.44 0.26 -40.60
N GLY A 810 36.86 0.20 -39.39
CA GLY A 810 36.04 1.28 -38.84
C GLY A 810 34.63 1.39 -39.44
N GLY A 811 34.20 0.41 -40.23
CA GLY A 811 32.85 0.32 -40.76
C GLY A 811 31.88 -0.40 -39.83
N ARG A 812 30.61 -0.46 -40.22
CA ARG A 812 29.53 -1.16 -39.50
C ARG A 812 28.70 -2.01 -40.45
N ILE A 813 28.23 -3.17 -39.98
CA ILE A 813 27.22 -3.99 -40.69
C ILE A 813 25.91 -3.87 -39.92
N ILE A 814 24.85 -3.51 -40.63
CA ILE A 814 23.48 -3.46 -40.12
C ILE A 814 22.70 -4.55 -40.86
N ILE A 815 21.92 -5.33 -40.13
CA ILE A 815 21.03 -6.33 -40.70
C ILE A 815 19.60 -5.87 -40.46
N ASP A 816 18.81 -5.88 -41.53
CA ASP A 816 17.37 -5.78 -41.47
C ASP A 816 16.79 -7.03 -42.15
N SER A 817 16.03 -7.83 -41.43
CA SER A 817 15.49 -9.08 -41.97
C SER A 817 14.21 -9.48 -41.25
N GLU A 818 13.24 -9.91 -42.03
CA GLU A 818 12.02 -10.55 -41.55
C GLU A 818 11.96 -11.98 -42.12
N GLU A 819 11.49 -12.91 -41.30
CA GLU A 819 11.32 -14.31 -41.73
C GLU A 819 10.39 -14.36 -42.94
N THR A 820 10.80 -15.05 -44.01
CA THR A 820 10.12 -15.17 -45.32
C THR A 820 10.11 -13.93 -46.23
N GLN A 821 10.74 -12.82 -45.85
CA GLN A 821 10.85 -11.59 -46.67
C GLN A 821 12.30 -11.30 -47.13
N GLY A 822 13.25 -12.19 -46.83
CA GLY A 822 14.67 -12.03 -47.15
C GLY A 822 15.48 -11.29 -46.10
N ALA A 823 16.76 -11.08 -46.39
CA ALA A 823 17.68 -10.33 -45.53
C ALA A 823 18.34 -9.18 -46.28
N LYS A 824 18.50 -8.05 -45.60
CA LYS A 824 19.18 -6.85 -46.08
C LYS A 824 20.38 -6.57 -45.19
N PHE A 825 21.57 -6.78 -45.75
CA PHE A 825 22.83 -6.43 -45.14
C PHE A 825 23.29 -5.07 -45.64
N GLN A 826 23.33 -4.08 -44.76
CA GLN A 826 23.85 -2.75 -45.05
C GLN A 826 25.21 -2.56 -44.39
N ILE A 827 26.25 -2.44 -45.21
CA ILE A 827 27.61 -2.13 -44.79
C ILE A 827 27.79 -0.62 -44.94
N ALA A 828 28.07 0.08 -43.84
CA ALA A 828 28.54 1.45 -43.91
C ALA A 828 30.05 1.46 -43.77
N LEU A 829 30.70 1.92 -44.83
CA LEU A 829 32.14 2.14 -44.90
C LEU A 829 32.38 3.64 -44.87
N PRO A 830 33.38 4.11 -44.12
CA PRO A 830 33.75 5.51 -44.20
C PRO A 830 34.37 5.84 -45.55
N ALA A 831 33.89 6.89 -46.22
CA ALA A 831 34.59 7.38 -47.40
C ALA A 831 35.98 7.87 -47.00
N ALA A 832 36.99 7.59 -47.82
CA ALA A 832 38.35 8.04 -47.58
C ALA A 832 38.49 9.58 -47.48
N ASN A 833 37.47 10.32 -47.92
CA ASN A 833 37.39 11.78 -47.82
C ASN A 833 36.45 12.33 -46.72
N MET A 834 35.76 11.49 -45.91
CA MET A 834 35.27 11.98 -44.63
C MET A 834 36.37 11.76 -43.61
N ASP A 835 36.98 12.87 -43.22
CA ASP A 835 38.13 12.89 -42.35
C ASP A 835 37.77 12.21 -41.02
N HIS A 836 38.06 10.92 -40.90
CA HIS A 836 38.06 10.19 -39.63
C HIS A 836 39.02 10.80 -38.61
N ASN A 837 39.88 11.72 -39.06
CA ASN A 837 40.68 12.59 -38.20
C ASN A 837 40.04 13.97 -37.98
N LYS A 838 38.76 14.18 -38.32
CA LYS A 838 38.06 15.43 -38.02
C LYS A 838 37.81 15.51 -36.52
N ILE A 839 38.78 16.13 -35.86
CA ILE A 839 38.70 16.53 -34.48
C ILE A 839 37.66 17.64 -34.34
N ARG A 840 36.78 17.52 -33.35
CA ARG A 840 35.79 18.52 -32.91
C ARG A 840 36.02 18.87 -31.45
N PHE A 841 35.80 20.11 -31.06
CA PHE A 841 35.94 20.59 -29.69
C PHE A 841 34.60 21.09 -29.16
N ILE A 842 34.16 20.56 -28.02
CA ILE A 842 32.90 20.91 -27.36
C ILE A 842 33.12 21.29 -25.91
N HIS A 843 32.25 22.15 -25.37
CA HIS A 843 32.11 22.34 -23.93
C HIS A 843 31.17 21.25 -23.40
N ALA A 844 31.63 20.43 -22.45
CA ALA A 844 30.85 19.36 -21.84
C ALA A 844 29.78 19.93 -20.89
N LYS A 845 28.54 20.07 -21.36
CA LYS A 845 27.40 20.53 -20.54
C LYS A 845 26.44 19.40 -20.20
N GLU A 846 26.34 18.41 -21.07
CA GLU A 846 25.45 17.28 -20.85
C GLU A 846 26.10 16.26 -19.89
N THR A 847 25.28 15.57 -19.10
CA THR A 847 25.75 14.52 -18.19
C THR A 847 26.63 13.48 -18.89
N ARG A 848 26.28 13.10 -20.13
CA ARG A 848 27.08 12.16 -20.92
C ARG A 848 28.45 12.71 -21.30
N GLN A 849 28.52 13.98 -21.67
CA GLN A 849 29.79 14.62 -22.04
C GLN A 849 30.69 14.75 -20.80
N LEU A 850 30.12 15.14 -19.66
CA LEU A 850 30.86 15.17 -18.39
C LEU A 850 31.39 13.77 -18.02
N GLU A 851 30.58 12.73 -18.20
CA GLU A 851 31.01 11.34 -18.05
C GLU A 851 32.16 10.96 -19.01
N ASP A 852 32.13 11.39 -20.28
CA ASP A 852 33.22 11.19 -21.25
C ASP A 852 34.51 11.90 -20.82
N SER A 853 34.41 13.09 -20.21
CA SER A 853 35.55 13.82 -19.63
C SER A 853 36.19 13.03 -18.49
N PHE A 854 35.39 12.63 -17.50
CA PHE A 854 35.89 11.86 -16.37
C PHE A 854 36.38 10.47 -16.78
N TYR A 855 35.79 9.86 -17.80
CA TYR A 855 36.27 8.62 -18.41
C TYR A 855 37.69 8.78 -18.97
N LEU A 856 37.94 9.82 -19.79
CA LEU A 856 39.27 10.09 -20.33
C LEU A 856 40.28 10.39 -19.22
N GLN A 857 39.89 11.18 -18.22
CA GLN A 857 40.73 11.49 -17.06
C GLN A 857 41.11 10.23 -16.29
N ARG A 858 40.16 9.36 -15.94
CA ARG A 858 40.48 8.06 -15.29
C ARG A 858 41.36 7.19 -16.17
N LYS A 859 40.98 7.00 -17.44
CA LYS A 859 41.69 6.11 -18.35
C LYS A 859 43.16 6.52 -18.52
N ILE A 860 43.43 7.82 -18.62
CA ILE A 860 44.76 8.35 -18.95
C ILE A 860 45.52 8.77 -17.70
N LEU A 861 44.94 9.62 -16.85
CA LEU A 861 45.62 10.17 -15.69
C LEU A 861 45.78 9.10 -14.60
N VAL A 862 44.72 8.37 -14.26
CA VAL A 862 44.82 7.28 -13.27
C VAL A 862 45.46 6.04 -13.90
N GLY A 863 44.94 5.62 -15.07
CA GLY A 863 45.34 4.38 -15.73
C GLY A 863 46.77 4.36 -16.27
N GLU A 864 47.19 5.39 -16.99
CA GLU A 864 48.54 5.44 -17.56
C GLU A 864 49.54 6.15 -16.66
N LYS A 865 49.15 7.29 -16.09
CA LYS A 865 50.05 8.21 -15.39
C LYS A 865 50.17 7.97 -13.89
N GLY A 866 49.21 7.26 -13.29
CA GLY A 866 49.24 6.92 -11.86
C GLY A 866 48.76 8.03 -10.94
N TYR A 867 47.86 8.91 -11.40
CA TYR A 867 47.06 9.74 -10.50
C TYR A 867 46.28 8.85 -9.51
N LEU A 868 45.95 9.41 -8.35
CA LEU A 868 45.06 8.76 -7.40
C LEU A 868 43.61 8.87 -7.90
N GLU A 869 42.81 7.82 -7.73
CA GLU A 869 41.42 7.84 -8.21
C GLU A 869 40.59 8.94 -7.52
N GLU A 870 40.82 9.17 -6.23
CA GLU A 870 40.20 10.25 -5.45
C GLU A 870 40.52 11.67 -5.96
N THR A 871 41.48 11.79 -6.86
CA THR A 871 41.83 13.07 -7.51
C THR A 871 41.08 13.30 -8.81
N ILE A 872 40.19 12.39 -9.23
CA ILE A 872 39.27 12.57 -10.38
C ILE A 872 37.83 12.64 -9.86
N HIS A 873 37.01 13.53 -10.44
CA HIS A 873 35.59 13.69 -10.10
C HIS A 873 35.34 14.13 -8.63
N ARG A 874 36.08 15.14 -8.20
CA ARG A 874 35.88 15.92 -6.97
C ARG A 874 34.63 16.80 -7.09
N SER A 875 34.14 17.29 -5.95
CA SER A 875 33.02 18.24 -5.89
C SER A 875 33.25 19.50 -6.73
N GLU A 876 34.47 20.01 -6.74
CA GLU A 876 34.82 21.22 -7.50
C GLU A 876 34.81 20.96 -9.01
N ASP A 877 35.11 19.73 -9.43
CA ASP A 877 35.15 19.37 -10.85
C ASP A 877 33.75 19.27 -11.46
N GLU A 878 32.69 19.03 -10.67
CA GLU A 878 31.33 19.00 -11.21
C GLU A 878 30.87 20.38 -11.72
N SER A 879 31.40 21.46 -11.12
CA SER A 879 31.12 22.85 -11.50
C SER A 879 32.13 23.45 -12.48
N ALA A 880 33.26 22.79 -12.70
CA ALA A 880 34.35 23.27 -13.54
C ALA A 880 34.00 23.24 -15.04
N PHE A 881 34.71 24.03 -15.85
CA PHE A 881 34.52 24.03 -17.29
C PHE A 881 35.31 22.88 -17.93
N HIS A 882 34.62 21.91 -18.54
CA HIS A 882 35.26 20.77 -19.20
C HIS A 882 35.27 20.93 -20.71
N LEU A 883 36.47 20.91 -21.29
CA LEU A 883 36.66 20.97 -22.73
C LEU A 883 37.01 19.60 -23.29
N LEU A 884 36.18 19.08 -24.19
CA LEU A 884 36.34 17.77 -24.81
C LEU A 884 36.72 17.88 -26.28
N ALA A 885 37.63 17.00 -26.71
CA ALA A 885 37.98 16.76 -28.10
C ALA A 885 37.43 15.39 -28.54
N TYR A 886 36.65 15.36 -29.62
CA TYR A 886 36.19 14.15 -30.27
C TYR A 886 36.88 13.95 -31.61
N LYS A 887 37.29 12.72 -31.92
CA LYS A 887 37.69 12.29 -33.27
C LYS A 887 36.59 11.39 -33.81
N GLY A 888 35.78 11.92 -34.73
CA GLY A 888 34.52 11.27 -35.06
C GLY A 888 33.57 11.27 -33.85
N MET A 889 33.25 10.08 -33.33
CA MET A 889 32.38 9.88 -32.16
C MET A 889 33.13 9.46 -30.89
N GLN A 890 34.46 9.31 -30.95
CA GLN A 890 35.26 8.87 -29.82
C GLN A 890 35.88 10.07 -29.09
N PRO A 891 35.75 10.17 -27.76
CA PRO A 891 36.47 11.19 -27.00
C PRO A 891 37.97 10.84 -27.04
N VAL A 892 38.80 11.80 -27.45
CA VAL A 892 40.25 11.62 -27.64
C VAL A 892 41.11 12.52 -26.76
N GLY A 893 40.53 13.58 -26.21
CA GLY A 893 41.21 14.45 -25.27
C GLY A 893 40.25 15.27 -24.43
N THR A 894 40.66 15.62 -23.22
CA THR A 894 39.91 16.53 -22.35
C THR A 894 40.85 17.40 -21.52
N THR A 895 40.37 18.55 -21.05
CA THR A 895 41.00 19.37 -20.02
C THR A 895 39.92 20.06 -19.19
N THR A 896 40.20 20.29 -17.91
CA THR A 896 39.29 20.93 -16.97
C THR A 896 39.83 22.30 -16.59
N LEU A 897 38.97 23.31 -16.57
CA LEU A 897 39.32 24.68 -16.23
C LEU A 897 38.61 25.07 -14.94
N HIS A 898 39.42 25.44 -13.96
CA HIS A 898 38.98 25.91 -12.65
C HIS A 898 39.13 27.42 -12.60
N LEU A 899 38.09 28.11 -12.17
CA LEU A 899 38.03 29.57 -12.08
C LEU A 899 37.83 29.97 -10.62
N SER A 900 38.76 30.75 -10.07
CA SER A 900 38.66 31.25 -8.68
C SER A 900 37.37 32.04 -8.41
N GLU A 901 36.81 32.71 -9.41
CA GLU A 901 35.53 33.44 -9.28
C GLU A 901 34.34 32.50 -9.06
N ILE A 902 34.42 31.25 -9.54
CA ILE A 902 33.36 30.24 -9.41
C ILE A 902 33.59 29.37 -8.16
N GLU A 903 34.83 28.98 -7.91
CA GLU A 903 35.17 27.92 -6.94
C GLU A 903 35.84 28.45 -5.66
N GLY A 904 36.27 29.71 -5.63
CA GLY A 904 37.01 30.32 -4.53
C GLY A 904 38.50 29.93 -4.54
N GLU A 905 38.81 28.69 -4.15
CA GLU A 905 40.16 28.13 -4.25
C GLU A 905 40.25 27.13 -5.40
N ILE A 906 41.28 27.27 -6.25
CA ILE A 906 41.54 26.32 -7.34
C ILE A 906 42.36 25.12 -6.82
N PRO A 907 42.22 23.92 -7.43
CA PRO A 907 42.86 22.68 -6.99
C PRO A 907 44.35 22.76 -6.63
N ILE A 908 45.17 23.48 -7.39
CA ILE A 908 46.62 23.55 -7.18
C ILE A 908 47.00 24.10 -5.81
N GLN A 909 46.14 24.94 -5.19
CA GLN A 909 46.35 25.54 -3.87
C GLN A 909 46.48 24.49 -2.75
N SER A 910 45.88 23.31 -2.95
CA SER A 910 45.98 22.20 -2.00
C SER A 910 47.37 21.54 -1.98
N ASN A 911 48.13 21.68 -3.08
CA ASN A 911 49.41 21.01 -3.29
C ASN A 911 50.61 21.97 -3.32
N TYR A 912 50.40 23.22 -3.70
CA TYR A 912 51.44 24.23 -3.84
C TYR A 912 50.94 25.62 -3.41
N ASP A 913 51.72 26.31 -2.59
CA ASP A 913 51.37 27.65 -2.10
C ASP A 913 51.59 28.70 -3.20
N ILE A 914 50.49 29.12 -3.84
CA ILE A 914 50.49 30.16 -4.87
C ILE A 914 50.26 31.56 -4.31
N SER A 915 50.12 31.75 -3.00
CA SER A 915 49.75 33.04 -2.38
C SER A 915 50.69 34.19 -2.77
N ALA A 916 51.98 33.89 -3.01
CA ALA A 916 52.99 34.85 -3.47
C ALA A 916 52.74 35.39 -4.90
N PHE A 917 51.86 34.77 -5.67
CA PHE A 917 51.54 35.11 -7.05
C PHE A 917 50.12 35.64 -7.22
N LEU A 918 49.39 35.82 -6.10
CA LEU A 918 48.03 36.35 -6.08
C LEU A 918 48.07 37.85 -5.78
N ASP A 919 47.48 38.64 -6.67
CA ASP A 919 47.39 40.10 -6.65
C ASP A 919 45.96 40.60 -6.33
N GLY A 920 45.08 39.69 -5.89
CA GLY A 920 43.67 39.98 -5.60
C GLY A 920 42.75 39.97 -6.83
N SER A 921 43.31 39.74 -8.02
CA SER A 921 42.59 39.49 -9.28
C SER A 921 42.11 38.05 -9.38
N SER A 922 41.07 37.81 -10.20
CA SER A 922 40.64 36.46 -10.56
C SER A 922 41.77 35.71 -11.28
N TYR A 923 42.01 34.48 -10.86
CA TYR A 923 42.97 33.53 -11.43
C TYR A 923 42.28 32.22 -11.84
N ALA A 924 42.93 31.44 -12.70
CA ALA A 924 42.41 30.16 -13.19
C ALA A 924 43.49 29.07 -13.21
N GLU A 925 43.04 27.83 -13.20
CA GLU A 925 43.89 26.65 -13.41
C GLU A 925 43.45 25.91 -14.67
N ILE A 926 44.40 25.54 -15.52
CA ILE A 926 44.19 24.53 -16.55
C ILE A 926 44.67 23.20 -15.96
N ASP A 927 43.72 22.40 -15.49
CA ASP A 927 43.96 21.11 -14.86
C ASP A 927 43.65 19.95 -15.84
N ARG A 928 44.26 18.79 -15.57
CA ARG A 928 43.86 17.48 -16.15
C ARG A 928 43.84 17.40 -17.66
N LEU A 929 44.90 17.85 -18.32
CA LEU A 929 45.07 17.57 -19.74
C LEU A 929 45.26 16.06 -19.97
N ALA A 930 44.20 15.38 -20.38
CA ALA A 930 44.17 13.94 -20.61
C ALA A 930 43.97 13.66 -22.10
N ILE A 931 44.97 13.11 -22.77
CA ILE A 931 44.93 12.83 -24.22
C ILE A 931 45.38 11.40 -24.50
N ILE A 932 44.60 10.70 -25.33
CA ILE A 932 44.91 9.33 -25.75
C ILE A 932 46.24 9.28 -26.48
N ARG A 933 46.97 8.17 -26.35
CA ARG A 933 48.34 8.04 -26.83
C ARG A 933 48.50 8.37 -28.31
N GLU A 934 47.50 8.04 -29.11
CA GLU A 934 47.45 8.22 -30.57
C GLU A 934 47.38 9.70 -30.97
N GLU A 935 46.81 10.56 -30.12
CA GLU A 935 46.55 11.97 -30.41
C GLU A 935 47.51 12.94 -29.70
N ARG A 936 48.45 12.43 -28.88
CA ARG A 936 49.46 13.28 -28.19
C ARG A 936 50.37 14.07 -29.15
N GLY A 937 50.58 13.55 -30.35
CA GLY A 937 51.37 14.20 -31.40
C GLY A 937 50.54 15.02 -32.38
N SER A 938 49.21 15.09 -32.20
CA SER A 938 48.31 15.76 -33.12
C SER A 938 48.06 17.22 -32.71
N ILE A 939 47.09 17.84 -33.37
CA ILE A 939 46.66 19.21 -33.06
C ILE A 939 45.87 19.29 -31.73
N VAL A 940 45.38 18.15 -31.20
CA VAL A 940 44.50 18.09 -30.02
C VAL A 940 45.10 18.76 -28.77
N PRO A 941 46.32 18.43 -28.29
CA PRO A 941 46.86 19.01 -27.07
C PRO A 941 46.95 20.52 -27.13
N PHE A 942 47.43 21.02 -28.26
CA PHE A 942 47.62 22.45 -28.48
C PHE A 942 46.27 23.17 -28.61
N SER A 943 45.30 22.59 -29.31
CA SER A 943 43.96 23.13 -29.43
C SER A 943 43.22 23.22 -28.10
N LEU A 944 43.30 22.18 -27.26
CA LEU A 944 42.71 22.19 -25.92
C LEU A 944 43.30 23.34 -25.09
N MET A 945 44.61 23.53 -25.13
CA MET A 945 45.29 24.63 -24.43
C MET A 945 44.92 26.02 -24.96
N VAL A 946 44.88 26.20 -26.29
CA VAL A 946 44.51 27.48 -26.92
C VAL A 946 43.06 27.86 -26.61
N LEU A 947 42.14 26.89 -26.69
CA LEU A 947 40.74 27.11 -26.36
C LEU A 947 40.54 27.45 -24.89
N SER A 948 41.25 26.74 -24.02
CA SER A 948 41.27 27.00 -22.58
C SER A 948 41.75 28.41 -22.28
N TYR A 949 42.86 28.82 -22.89
CA TYR A 949 43.38 30.18 -22.80
C TYR A 949 42.37 31.23 -23.29
N LEU A 950 41.79 31.06 -24.48
CA LEU A 950 40.83 32.01 -25.05
C LEU A 950 39.57 32.17 -24.19
N TYR A 951 39.09 31.06 -23.62
CA TYR A 951 37.93 31.05 -22.73
C TYR A 951 38.23 31.76 -21.40
N ILE A 952 39.32 31.39 -20.72
CA ILE A 952 39.76 32.01 -19.45
C ILE A 952 39.96 33.52 -19.63
N ARG A 953 40.60 33.94 -20.72
CA ARG A 953 40.77 35.35 -21.07
C ARG A 953 39.44 36.07 -21.34
N GLY A 954 38.50 35.41 -22.00
CA GLY A 954 37.17 35.98 -22.27
C GLY A 954 36.37 36.24 -20.99
N LYS A 955 36.66 35.48 -19.93
CA LYS A 955 36.16 35.68 -18.56
C LYS A 955 36.91 36.76 -17.77
N GLY A 956 37.92 37.41 -18.33
CA GLY A 956 38.65 38.51 -17.68
C GLY A 956 39.73 38.06 -16.70
N VAL A 957 40.19 36.80 -16.79
CA VAL A 957 41.25 36.25 -15.93
C VAL A 957 42.62 36.43 -16.59
N ASP A 958 43.55 37.08 -15.88
CA ASP A 958 44.89 37.38 -16.37
C ASP A 958 45.95 36.37 -15.93
N THR A 959 45.76 35.72 -14.78
CA THR A 959 46.72 34.78 -14.17
C THR A 959 46.24 33.34 -14.33
N ILE A 960 47.04 32.52 -15.02
CA ILE A 960 46.73 31.12 -15.32
C ILE A 960 47.81 30.21 -14.76
N PHE A 961 47.42 29.22 -13.96
CA PHE A 961 48.28 28.17 -13.44
C PHE A 961 48.06 26.86 -14.20
N LEU A 962 49.10 26.05 -14.28
CA LEU A 962 49.02 24.65 -14.70
C LEU A 962 50.09 23.86 -13.97
N ASP A 963 49.83 22.59 -13.76
CA ASP A 963 50.82 21.64 -13.32
C ASP A 963 51.04 20.55 -14.38
N VAL A 964 52.26 20.04 -14.43
CA VAL A 964 52.67 19.03 -15.40
C VAL A 964 53.58 18.06 -14.71
N PHE A 965 53.49 16.77 -15.01
CA PHE A 965 54.46 15.83 -14.47
C PHE A 965 55.89 16.23 -14.84
N SER A 966 56.77 16.18 -13.85
CA SER A 966 58.17 16.58 -13.98
C SER A 966 58.94 15.70 -15.01
N ASP A 967 58.45 14.51 -15.34
CA ASP A 967 59.03 13.63 -16.36
C ASP A 967 58.63 14.02 -17.80
N GLU A 968 57.58 14.84 -17.99
CA GLU A 968 57.11 15.31 -19.28
C GLU A 968 57.85 16.55 -19.80
N SER A 969 59.18 16.44 -19.85
CA SER A 969 60.08 17.50 -20.33
C SER A 969 59.72 18.10 -21.70
N LYS A 970 59.03 17.35 -22.57
CA LYS A 970 58.53 17.86 -23.86
C LYS A 970 57.33 18.80 -23.71
N LEU A 971 56.38 18.48 -22.82
CA LEU A 971 55.21 19.33 -22.54
C LEU A 971 55.62 20.58 -21.78
N ILE A 972 56.50 20.47 -20.79
CA ILE A 972 57.06 21.63 -20.08
C ILE A 972 57.71 22.61 -21.06
N ARG A 973 58.58 22.13 -21.97
CA ARG A 973 59.19 22.99 -23.01
C ARG A 973 58.16 23.59 -23.98
N MET A 974 57.05 22.90 -24.24
CA MET A 974 55.97 23.43 -25.08
C MET A 974 55.27 24.59 -24.35
N TYR A 975 54.95 24.45 -23.07
CA TYR A 975 54.32 25.51 -22.28
C TYR A 975 55.24 26.72 -22.09
N GLU A 976 56.54 26.51 -21.89
CA GLU A 976 57.53 27.59 -21.86
C GLU A 976 57.55 28.40 -23.17
N LYS A 977 57.41 27.73 -24.33
CA LYS A 977 57.30 28.40 -25.62
C LYS A 977 56.00 29.20 -25.76
N LEU A 978 54.93 28.74 -25.13
CA LEU A 978 53.65 29.44 -25.07
C LEU A 978 53.65 30.62 -24.09
N GLY A 979 54.67 30.74 -23.24
CA GLY A 979 54.87 31.89 -22.34
C GLY A 979 54.71 31.56 -20.86
N PHE A 980 54.40 30.33 -20.49
CA PHE A 980 54.37 29.89 -19.10
C PHE A 980 55.78 29.88 -18.50
N ARG A 981 55.91 30.25 -17.23
CA ARG A 981 57.15 30.20 -16.46
C ARG A 981 57.04 29.17 -15.36
N VAL A 982 58.08 28.36 -15.17
CA VAL A 982 58.16 27.45 -14.02
C VAL A 982 58.29 28.27 -12.74
N ILE A 983 57.38 28.06 -11.78
CA ILE A 983 57.39 28.75 -10.49
C ILE A 983 57.73 27.81 -9.32
N GLY A 984 57.58 26.49 -9.48
CA GLY A 984 57.99 25.53 -8.46
C GLY A 984 57.69 24.08 -8.83
N THR A 985 57.87 23.19 -7.86
CA THR A 985 57.54 21.76 -7.97
C THR A 985 56.91 21.25 -6.67
N TYR A 986 56.07 20.23 -6.75
CA TYR A 986 55.54 19.51 -5.58
C TYR A 986 55.50 17.99 -5.84
N ASN A 987 55.46 17.18 -4.77
CA ASN A 987 55.52 15.72 -4.82
C ASN A 987 54.34 15.07 -4.08
N ARG A 988 53.11 15.26 -4.58
CA ARG A 988 51.88 14.70 -3.99
C ARG A 988 50.80 14.48 -5.07
N PRO A 989 50.54 13.26 -5.57
CA PRO A 989 51.17 11.97 -5.25
C PRO A 989 52.49 11.72 -6.01
N LEU A 990 52.74 12.45 -7.11
CA LEU A 990 53.89 12.30 -7.99
C LEU A 990 54.58 13.67 -8.17
N SER A 991 55.78 13.67 -8.75
CA SER A 991 56.51 14.91 -8.98
C SER A 991 55.87 15.72 -10.10
N CYS A 992 55.34 16.89 -9.76
CA CYS A 992 54.77 17.84 -10.70
C CYS A 992 55.56 19.15 -10.69
N THR A 993 55.65 19.78 -11.85
CA THR A 993 56.19 21.11 -12.10
C THR A 993 55.04 22.08 -12.25
N VAL A 994 55.01 23.10 -11.41
CA VAL A 994 54.01 24.17 -11.42
C VAL A 994 54.50 25.29 -12.33
N MET A 995 53.63 25.68 -13.27
CA MET A 995 53.90 26.74 -14.22
C MET A 995 52.81 27.82 -14.14
N MET A 996 53.20 29.06 -14.39
CA MET A 996 52.32 30.22 -14.34
C MET A 996 52.47 31.05 -15.62
N LEU A 997 51.34 31.46 -16.18
CA LEU A 997 51.25 32.50 -17.19
C LEU A 997 50.63 33.73 -16.53
N ASN A 998 51.42 34.80 -16.40
CA ASN A 998 50.95 36.12 -15.99
C ASN A 998 51.20 37.09 -17.15
N HIS A 999 50.21 37.93 -17.46
CA HIS A 999 50.26 38.91 -18.54
C HIS A 999 51.30 40.02 -18.29
N GLU A 1000 51.80 40.22 -17.06
CA GLU A 1000 52.97 41.07 -16.75
C GLU A 1000 54.32 40.46 -17.20
N SER A 1001 54.36 39.80 -18.36
CA SER A 1001 55.63 39.51 -18.98
C SER A 1001 56.26 40.84 -19.43
N SER A 1002 57.54 41.05 -19.17
CA SER A 1002 58.33 42.25 -19.50
C SER A 1002 58.50 42.52 -21.02
N TYR A 1003 57.53 42.14 -21.83
CA TYR A 1003 57.32 42.46 -23.24
C TYR A 1003 56.24 43.56 -23.36
N ILE A 1004 56.44 44.65 -22.62
CA ILE A 1004 55.45 45.75 -22.48
C ILE A 1004 55.20 46.50 -23.80
N ASP A 1005 55.95 46.23 -24.87
CA ASP A 1005 55.76 46.88 -26.17
C ASP A 1005 55.37 45.95 -27.34
N THR A 1006 55.07 44.67 -27.13
CA THR A 1006 54.68 43.77 -28.25
C THR A 1006 53.91 42.53 -27.76
N VAL A 1007 52.97 42.05 -28.58
CA VAL A 1007 52.05 40.91 -28.37
C VAL A 1007 52.65 39.73 -27.57
N SER A 1008 51.89 39.15 -26.63
CA SER A 1008 52.38 38.00 -25.85
C SER A 1008 52.68 36.79 -26.75
N LYS A 1009 53.63 35.93 -26.35
CA LYS A 1009 53.98 34.73 -27.16
C LYS A 1009 52.76 33.85 -27.46
N MET A 1010 51.87 33.67 -26.48
CA MET A 1010 50.62 32.93 -26.66
C MET A 1010 49.72 33.59 -27.71
N GLU A 1011 49.48 34.91 -27.60
CA GLU A 1011 48.64 35.69 -28.52
C GLU A 1011 49.12 35.55 -29.99
N HIS A 1012 50.44 35.57 -30.22
CA HIS A 1012 51.02 35.38 -31.56
C HIS A 1012 50.71 33.99 -32.15
N PHE A 1013 50.79 32.93 -31.35
CA PHE A 1013 50.47 31.58 -31.82
C PHE A 1013 48.98 31.41 -32.13
N VAL A 1014 48.12 31.97 -31.27
CA VAL A 1014 46.65 31.91 -31.42
C VAL A 1014 46.20 32.47 -32.78
N GLN A 1015 46.75 33.60 -33.21
CA GLN A 1015 46.35 34.26 -34.47
C GLN A 1015 46.43 33.35 -35.71
N SER A 1016 47.58 32.69 -35.88
CA SER A 1016 47.83 31.80 -37.03
C SER A 1016 47.05 30.48 -36.96
N PHE A 1017 46.66 30.08 -35.76
CA PHE A 1017 46.13 28.75 -35.46
C PHE A 1017 44.60 28.73 -35.39
N PHE A 1018 43.99 29.83 -34.95
CA PHE A 1018 42.54 29.91 -34.71
C PHE A 1018 41.72 29.74 -35.98
N SER A 1019 42.20 30.22 -37.13
CA SER A 1019 41.53 30.00 -38.43
C SER A 1019 41.37 28.52 -38.78
N ARG A 1020 42.27 27.66 -38.30
CA ARG A 1020 42.22 26.19 -38.45
C ARG A 1020 41.31 25.53 -37.40
N LEU A 1021 41.03 26.22 -36.31
CA LEU A 1021 40.28 25.73 -35.16
C LEU A 1021 38.77 26.04 -35.27
N ILE A 1022 38.40 27.20 -35.85
CA ILE A 1022 37.00 27.61 -36.05
C ILE A 1022 36.13 26.51 -36.69
N PRO A 1023 36.54 25.82 -37.78
CA PRO A 1023 35.72 24.78 -38.41
C PRO A 1023 35.56 23.50 -37.57
N LYS A 1024 36.30 23.40 -36.45
CA LYS A 1024 36.32 22.29 -35.51
C LYS A 1024 35.63 22.65 -34.18
N LEU A 1025 35.19 23.89 -33.99
CA LEU A 1025 34.59 24.37 -32.75
C LEU A 1025 33.06 24.23 -32.75
N GLU A 1026 32.52 23.49 -31.79
CA GLU A 1026 31.09 23.25 -31.61
C GLU A 1026 30.64 23.82 -30.24
N PHE A 1027 30.91 25.10 -30.02
CA PHE A 1027 30.48 25.84 -28.83
C PHE A 1027 29.18 26.59 -29.10
N GLU A 1028 28.32 26.69 -28.08
CA GLU A 1028 27.02 27.36 -28.16
C GLU A 1028 26.85 28.42 -27.06
N GLY A 1029 26.11 29.49 -27.38
CA GLY A 1029 25.79 30.56 -26.44
C GLY A 1029 27.00 31.42 -26.03
N GLU A 1030 27.03 31.82 -24.76
CA GLU A 1030 28.02 32.75 -24.21
C GLU A 1030 29.47 32.25 -24.34
N ASP A 1031 29.72 30.95 -24.25
CA ASP A 1031 31.08 30.37 -24.34
C ASP A 1031 31.73 30.67 -25.69
N ARG A 1032 30.92 30.65 -26.75
CA ARG A 1032 31.36 31.03 -28.08
C ARG A 1032 31.65 32.53 -28.13
N GLU A 1033 30.79 33.36 -27.56
CA GLU A 1033 31.00 34.81 -27.54
C GLU A 1033 32.29 35.21 -26.81
N TYR A 1034 32.60 34.60 -25.66
CA TYR A 1034 33.85 34.83 -24.94
C TYR A 1034 35.08 34.52 -25.80
N ILE A 1035 35.11 33.37 -26.47
CA ILE A 1035 36.24 32.97 -27.32
C ILE A 1035 36.42 33.93 -28.50
N PHE A 1036 35.34 34.26 -29.21
CA PHE A 1036 35.40 35.15 -30.38
C PHE A 1036 35.74 36.59 -29.99
N LYS A 1037 35.22 37.10 -28.86
CA LYS A 1037 35.55 38.42 -28.33
C LYS A 1037 37.04 38.55 -28.00
N THR A 1038 37.60 37.60 -27.25
CA THR A 1038 39.03 37.57 -26.94
C THR A 1038 39.88 37.54 -28.21
N MET A 1039 39.47 36.74 -29.20
CA MET A 1039 40.17 36.66 -30.48
C MET A 1039 40.18 38.02 -31.20
N ASP A 1040 39.05 38.72 -31.24
CA ASP A 1040 38.97 40.05 -31.86
C ASP A 1040 39.84 41.08 -31.13
N GLU A 1041 39.92 41.02 -29.80
CA GLU A 1041 40.82 41.85 -29.00
C GLU A 1041 42.29 41.57 -29.33
N ILE A 1042 42.69 40.30 -29.42
CA ILE A 1042 44.05 39.88 -29.80
C ILE A 1042 44.39 40.36 -31.23
N ASN A 1043 43.46 40.21 -32.17
CA ASN A 1043 43.64 40.66 -33.55
C ASN A 1043 43.79 42.17 -33.65
N LYS A 1044 42.96 42.95 -32.93
CA LYS A 1044 43.04 44.42 -32.90
C LYS A 1044 44.36 44.90 -32.30
N LYS A 1045 44.80 44.30 -31.19
CA LYS A 1045 46.07 44.64 -30.51
C LYS A 1045 47.26 44.35 -31.43
N THR A 1046 47.26 43.22 -32.13
CA THR A 1046 48.30 42.87 -33.11
C THR A 1046 48.33 43.81 -34.31
N ALA A 1047 47.16 44.22 -34.83
CA ALA A 1047 47.06 45.19 -35.92
C ALA A 1047 47.58 46.59 -35.53
N MET A 1048 47.30 47.05 -34.30
CA MET A 1048 47.88 48.29 -33.78
C MET A 1048 49.40 48.22 -33.62
N VAL A 1049 49.93 47.08 -33.18
CA VAL A 1049 51.38 46.86 -33.05
C VAL A 1049 52.06 46.83 -34.42
N SER A 1050 51.46 46.19 -35.43
CA SER A 1050 52.01 46.18 -36.80
C SER A 1050 51.92 47.54 -37.49
N GLU A 1051 50.84 48.32 -37.27
CA GLU A 1051 50.75 49.71 -37.73
C GLU A 1051 51.75 50.64 -37.04
N ASN A 1052 51.98 50.49 -35.73
CA ASN A 1052 52.97 51.27 -34.99
C ASN A 1052 54.40 50.89 -35.38
N ALA A 1053 54.69 49.62 -35.68
CA ALA A 1053 55.97 49.20 -36.24
C ALA A 1053 56.20 49.75 -37.66
N ALA A 1054 55.15 49.83 -38.48
CA ALA A 1054 55.21 50.46 -39.81
C ALA A 1054 55.39 51.99 -39.73
N LYS A 1055 54.74 52.66 -38.78
CA LYS A 1055 54.91 54.11 -38.53
C LYS A 1055 56.26 54.47 -37.90
N GLY A 1056 56.82 53.60 -37.06
CA GLY A 1056 58.16 53.77 -36.48
C GLY A 1056 59.32 53.63 -37.48
N ASN A 1057 59.09 52.96 -38.62
CA ASN A 1057 60.06 52.89 -39.72
C ASN A 1057 59.99 54.10 -40.67
N LEU A 1058 59.02 55.00 -40.51
CA LEU A 1058 58.93 56.27 -41.25
C LEU A 1058 59.61 57.44 -40.51
N SER A 1059 60.08 57.22 -39.27
CA SER A 1059 60.82 58.21 -38.46
C SER A 1059 62.27 57.82 -38.16
N ARG A 1060 62.86 56.89 -38.93
CA ARG A 1060 64.29 56.57 -38.92
C ARG A 1060 64.95 56.86 -40.26
#